data_AF-A0A1Z4GLL1-F1
#
_entry.id   AF-A0A1Z4GLL1-F1
#
_cell.length_a   1.000
_cell.length_b   1.000
_cell.length_c   1.000
_cell.angle_alpha   90.00
_cell.angle_beta   90.00
_cell.angle_gamma   90.00
#
_symmetry.space_group_name_H-M   'P 1'
#
loop_
_entity.id
_entity.type
_entity.pdbx_description
1 polymer ?
#
loop_
_entity_poly.entity_id
_entity_poly.type
_entity_poly.pdbx_seq_one_letter_code
_entity_poly.pdbx_strand_id
1 'polypeptide(L)'
;MENHSDSDVLSPSNSTNQIQQDFGSNSGQAIAQMIGGMAIGQLTVYLSQVRTELETSQPPANKLGANPYQGLLAFRETDGDRFFGRDKQIEQLWQRFRELHDNESAVRVLPIYGPSGSGKSSLARAGLIPKLGANPLLGRNQARLVVLIPGSHPLEALAAMLARMATNDPTPVSKTREFAQALTQQNIHQEYDGLRRIAALLPDSLIVLVDQFEEVYTLCKDKAERDAFVGNLLCAAANLSKRVSVILTLRSDFLGETQQHPRLNKLFSDQGFLVPIMQPEDLEAAIVRPAAQAGYPLNSAVVQLLIEQTQGREALPLLQFTLTRIWEGLPNIDPAETLKNLGGVGGALAEEAQRLYENLNKEEQAIARRIFLALVELEEGKKSTRRRAALSELIADEKEAANVRDIIKSFALPEVRFLATFFDEQSGEMIEVAHEAMIRNWGQLQEWLNECQENLRKKRKIEQAAEEWADFGKSKEYVLQGRSLRDAREFMQAQKDYRETALSSLAKEFVMASLRKQRGDFLKIVGLFISFPFIGTLIFNIIITAHWQFLYRAGEILNKQDCNPNYELQFLLRYMRLVGKNNLQRRNFCGEILTGADFRDANLSDSNLQKASLGNANFQGAYLIETDLQNSFLVEANLRASILKKAKLQNANLLGADLSNSILEGADFQNTNLNQANLSGSDLSGANLSGANLSGTALKDANLTDTDLRYTKGLTKEQLSYAMVLCRAKLPNNVVINSFIKEKIDKDCTN
;
A
#
# COMPACT_ATOMS: atom_id res chain seq x y z
N MET A 1 -7.62 -18.39 74.02
CA MET A 1 -8.51 -18.24 75.19
C MET A 1 -8.32 -16.80 75.64
N GLU A 2 -9.01 -15.90 74.94
CA GLU A 2 -10.28 -15.26 75.37
C GLU A 2 -9.98 -14.12 76.35
N ASN A 3 -10.51 -12.89 76.24
CA ASN A 3 -11.49 -12.27 75.35
C ASN A 3 -11.33 -10.73 75.55
N HIS A 4 -11.36 -9.91 74.49
CA HIS A 4 -12.46 -8.99 74.09
C HIS A 4 -12.91 -7.99 75.18
N SER A 5 -13.23 -6.72 74.94
CA SER A 5 -13.19 -5.80 73.78
C SER A 5 -13.64 -4.40 74.27
N ASP A 6 -13.41 -3.39 73.44
CA ASP A 6 -14.33 -2.27 73.13
C ASP A 6 -14.00 -0.81 73.46
N SER A 7 -14.28 -0.02 72.41
CA SER A 7 -14.75 1.36 72.32
C SER A 7 -13.73 2.52 72.26
N ASP A 8 -13.45 2.91 71.02
CA ASP A 8 -13.80 4.18 70.35
C ASP A 8 -13.52 5.56 70.96
N VAL A 9 -13.34 6.48 70.00
CA VAL A 9 -13.35 7.95 70.01
C VAL A 9 -11.97 8.59 70.15
N LEU A 10 -11.52 9.28 69.08
CA LEU A 10 -11.05 10.67 69.12
C LEU A 10 -10.57 11.20 67.75
N SER A 11 -11.00 12.42 67.46
CA SER A 11 -10.34 13.45 66.65
C SER A 11 -10.87 14.79 67.19
N PRO A 12 -10.29 15.98 66.90
CA PRO A 12 -8.98 16.34 66.36
C PRO A 12 -8.30 17.48 67.17
N SER A 13 -7.02 17.83 66.91
CA SER A 13 -6.50 19.20 67.10
C SER A 13 -5.08 19.41 66.53
N ASN A 14 -4.94 20.50 65.77
CA ASN A 14 -3.92 21.59 65.80
C ASN A 14 -2.45 21.29 66.19
N SER A 15 -1.40 21.91 65.65
CA SER A 15 -1.21 23.02 64.69
C SER A 15 0.29 23.31 64.53
N THR A 16 0.70 23.87 63.38
CA THR A 16 1.84 24.81 63.17
C THR A 16 3.28 24.40 63.50
N ASN A 17 4.17 24.42 62.48
CA ASN A 17 5.22 25.45 62.43
C ASN A 17 5.81 25.71 61.02
N GLN A 18 6.11 27.00 60.82
CA GLN A 18 6.58 27.73 59.65
C GLN A 18 7.95 27.31 59.10
N ILE A 19 8.17 27.49 57.79
CA ILE A 19 9.36 28.20 57.24
C ILE A 19 8.92 29.05 56.03
N GLN A 20 9.43 30.28 56.03
CA GLN A 20 9.15 31.43 55.18
C GLN A 20 10.16 31.48 54.01
N GLN A 21 9.72 31.79 52.79
CA GLN A 21 10.59 32.42 51.77
C GLN A 21 9.76 33.13 50.68
N ASP A 22 9.98 34.43 50.58
CA ASP A 22 9.57 35.32 49.48
C ASP A 22 10.15 34.83 48.15
N PHE A 23 9.32 34.71 47.11
CA PHE A 23 9.72 34.98 45.72
C PHE A 23 8.53 35.51 44.93
N GLY A 24 8.73 36.68 44.33
CA GLY A 24 7.72 37.46 43.64
C GLY A 24 7.21 36.85 42.33
N SER A 25 5.98 37.27 42.00
CA SER A 25 5.41 37.44 40.66
C SER A 25 6.06 36.67 39.50
N ASN A 26 5.54 35.48 39.19
CA ASN A 26 5.44 34.94 37.84
C ASN A 26 4.51 33.72 37.87
N SER A 27 3.20 33.97 37.86
CA SER A 27 2.17 32.93 37.79
C SER A 27 1.48 33.01 36.42
N GLY A 28 1.79 32.07 35.54
CA GLY A 28 1.11 31.97 34.25
C GLY A 28 1.71 30.99 33.26
N GLN A 29 2.05 29.76 33.68
CA GLN A 29 2.15 28.57 32.81
C GLN A 29 2.55 27.37 33.67
N ALA A 30 1.60 26.47 33.95
CA ALA A 30 1.91 25.13 34.46
C ALA A 30 1.85 24.16 33.28
N ILE A 31 3.01 23.88 32.68
CA ILE A 31 3.20 22.80 31.70
C ILE A 31 3.71 21.59 32.48
N ALA A 32 2.90 20.53 32.58
CA ALA A 32 3.38 19.23 33.02
C ALA A 32 3.77 18.41 31.78
N GLN A 33 5.07 18.36 31.47
CA GLN A 33 5.65 17.35 30.59
C GLN A 33 6.08 16.16 31.43
N MET A 34 5.68 14.94 31.06
CA MET A 34 6.51 13.75 31.28
C MET A 34 6.20 12.65 30.27
N ILE A 35 7.26 11.86 30.02
CA ILE A 35 7.52 10.93 28.93
C ILE A 35 6.81 9.59 29.15
N GLY A 36 6.33 8.99 28.06
CA GLY A 36 6.14 7.54 27.94
C GLY A 36 4.69 7.05 27.86
N GLY A 37 4.24 6.67 26.66
CA GLY A 37 3.16 5.72 26.41
C GLY A 37 1.72 6.21 26.63
N MET A 38 0.90 6.10 25.57
CA MET A 38 -0.54 6.47 25.48
C MET A 38 -0.83 7.97 25.43
N ALA A 39 -1.13 8.46 24.23
CA ALA A 39 -1.63 9.81 23.99
C ALA A 39 -3.05 9.96 24.59
N ILE A 40 -3.15 10.36 25.85
CA ILE A 40 -4.42 10.74 26.48
C ILE A 40 -4.61 12.24 26.27
N GLY A 41 -5.75 12.62 25.65
CA GLY A 41 -6.03 13.94 25.05
C GLY A 41 -5.64 15.20 25.84
N GLN A 42 -5.31 16.26 25.11
CA GLN A 42 -4.91 17.57 25.64
C GLN A 42 -6.14 18.44 25.95
N LEU A 43 -6.23 18.99 27.16
CA LEU A 43 -7.20 20.01 27.53
C LEU A 43 -6.52 21.39 27.44
N THR A 44 -6.98 22.26 26.54
CA THR A 44 -6.47 23.63 26.39
C THR A 44 -7.55 24.62 26.78
N VAL A 45 -7.32 25.37 27.87
CA VAL A 45 -8.23 26.43 28.32
C VAL A 45 -7.80 27.76 27.69
N TYR A 46 -8.61 28.28 26.76
CA TYR A 46 -8.43 29.62 26.24
C TYR A 46 -9.05 30.64 27.20
N LEU A 47 -8.21 31.27 28.02
CA LEU A 47 -8.59 32.46 28.76
C LEU A 47 -8.40 33.67 27.84
N SER A 48 -9.48 34.40 27.58
CA SER A 48 -9.42 35.68 26.87
C SER A 48 -8.73 36.72 27.75
N GLN A 49 -7.40 36.75 27.71
CA GLN A 49 -6.64 37.92 28.13
C GLN A 49 -6.29 38.70 26.87
N VAL A 50 -6.85 39.91 26.79
CA VAL A 50 -6.43 40.96 25.86
C VAL A 50 -4.91 41.09 26.01
N ARG A 51 -4.14 40.63 25.01
CA ARG A 51 -2.70 40.84 24.97
C ARG A 51 -2.42 42.06 24.11
N THR A 52 -2.11 43.14 24.82
CA THR A 52 -1.58 44.39 24.30
C THR A 52 -0.21 44.12 23.65
N GLU A 53 -0.10 44.56 22.40
CA GLU A 53 1.09 44.99 21.65
C GLU A 53 2.29 44.05 21.43
N LEU A 54 2.71 44.08 20.16
CA LEU A 54 3.88 43.46 19.56
C LEU A 54 5.16 44.13 20.04
N GLU A 55 6.10 43.36 20.56
CA GLU A 55 7.53 43.69 20.47
C GLU A 55 8.23 42.69 19.56
N THR A 56 8.48 43.12 18.33
CA THR A 56 9.37 42.45 17.38
C THR A 56 10.82 42.61 17.85
N SER A 57 11.36 41.60 18.51
CA SER A 57 12.81 41.43 18.66
C SER A 57 13.29 40.41 17.63
N GLN A 58 14.04 40.87 16.62
CA GLN A 58 14.72 39.99 15.68
C GLN A 58 15.76 39.15 16.44
N PRO A 59 15.79 37.81 16.27
CA PRO A 59 16.83 37.00 16.88
C PRO A 59 18.20 37.36 16.27
N PRO A 60 19.28 37.36 17.08
CA PRO A 60 20.61 37.64 16.57
C PRO A 60 21.03 36.64 15.48
N ALA A 61 21.64 37.15 14.42
CA ALA A 61 21.83 36.55 13.11
C ALA A 61 22.75 35.31 13.02
N ASN A 62 22.88 34.47 14.06
CA ASN A 62 23.75 33.29 14.02
C ASN A 62 23.30 32.08 14.86
N LYS A 63 22.04 32.00 15.28
CA LYS A 63 21.48 30.76 15.84
C LYS A 63 20.21 30.38 15.10
N LEU A 64 20.25 29.21 14.45
CA LEU A 64 19.07 28.58 13.86
C LEU A 64 18.00 28.47 14.96
N GLY A 65 16.78 28.97 14.70
CA GLY A 65 15.65 28.84 15.62
C GLY A 65 15.20 27.37 15.77
N ALA A 66 14.21 27.15 16.65
CA ALA A 66 13.57 25.84 16.76
C ALA A 66 12.96 25.43 15.40
N ASN A 67 12.96 24.12 15.10
CA ASN A 67 12.42 23.62 13.84
C ASN A 67 10.94 24.03 13.67
N PRO A 68 10.61 24.83 12.63
CA PRO A 68 9.25 25.32 12.46
C PRO A 68 8.32 24.28 11.84
N TYR A 69 8.86 23.19 11.27
CA TYR A 69 8.10 22.12 10.63
C TYR A 69 7.77 20.98 11.61
N GLN A 70 6.66 20.28 11.39
CA GLN A 70 6.13 19.27 12.32
C GLN A 70 6.34 17.81 11.86
N GLY A 71 6.99 17.60 10.71
CA GLY A 71 7.17 16.27 10.15
C GLY A 71 5.82 15.60 9.87
N LEU A 72 5.61 14.40 10.41
CA LEU A 72 4.36 13.66 10.25
C LEU A 72 3.31 13.98 11.32
N LEU A 73 3.64 14.81 12.30
CA LEU A 73 2.71 15.25 13.33
C LEU A 73 1.79 16.34 12.77
N ALA A 74 0.53 16.32 13.18
CA ALA A 74 -0.39 17.41 12.90
C ALA A 74 -0.05 18.64 13.76
N PHE A 75 -0.03 19.82 13.13
CA PHE A 75 0.00 21.10 13.86
C PHE A 75 -1.15 21.17 14.87
N ARG A 76 -0.82 21.61 16.08
CA ARG A 76 -1.70 21.74 17.24
C ARG A 76 -2.16 23.19 17.41
N GLU A 77 -3.02 23.40 18.38
CA GLU A 77 -3.58 24.70 18.75
C GLU A 77 -2.51 25.75 19.09
N THR A 78 -1.39 25.31 19.65
CA THR A 78 -0.26 26.16 20.01
C THR A 78 0.62 26.55 18.82
N ASP A 79 0.42 25.94 17.66
CA ASP A 79 1.32 26.06 16.51
C ASP A 79 0.79 27.02 15.45
N GLY A 80 -0.21 27.83 15.78
CA GLY A 80 -0.85 28.76 14.83
C GLY A 80 0.08 29.85 14.31
N ASP A 81 1.14 30.19 15.05
CA ASP A 81 2.16 31.16 14.67
C ASP A 81 3.09 30.67 13.55
N ARG A 82 3.18 29.35 13.35
CA ARG A 82 3.99 28.68 12.32
C ARG A 82 3.15 27.95 11.25
N PHE A 83 1.83 28.07 11.30
CA PHE A 83 0.90 27.43 10.37
C PHE A 83 0.43 28.41 9.27
N PHE A 84 0.94 28.23 8.04
CA PHE A 84 0.68 29.14 6.92
C PHE A 84 0.10 28.43 5.68
N GLY A 85 -0.34 29.23 4.70
CA GLY A 85 -0.87 28.74 3.42
C GLY A 85 -2.34 28.31 3.48
N ARG A 86 -3.01 28.49 4.61
CA ARG A 86 -4.43 28.15 4.78
C ARG A 86 -5.30 29.33 5.18
N ASP A 87 -4.81 30.56 5.06
CA ASP A 87 -5.47 31.78 5.53
C ASP A 87 -6.89 31.93 4.97
N LYS A 88 -7.08 31.67 3.66
CA LYS A 88 -8.40 31.72 3.01
C LYS A 88 -9.37 30.69 3.57
N GLN A 89 -8.91 29.44 3.77
CA GLN A 89 -9.75 28.36 4.28
C GLN A 89 -10.08 28.56 5.77
N ILE A 90 -9.15 29.07 6.57
CA ILE A 90 -9.38 29.43 7.97
C ILE A 90 -10.48 30.49 8.07
N GLU A 91 -10.42 31.52 7.23
CA GLU A 91 -11.44 32.57 7.21
C GLU A 91 -12.81 32.04 6.78
N GLN A 92 -12.87 31.20 5.73
CA GLN A 92 -14.11 30.55 5.30
C GLN A 92 -14.72 29.65 6.39
N LEU A 93 -13.89 28.87 7.08
CA LEU A 93 -14.34 28.03 8.19
C LEU A 93 -14.85 28.86 9.37
N TRP A 94 -14.18 29.96 9.71
CA TRP A 94 -14.62 30.88 10.75
C TRP A 94 -15.96 31.53 10.39
N GLN A 95 -16.13 31.98 9.14
CA GLN A 95 -17.40 32.54 8.66
C GLN A 95 -18.55 31.54 8.74
N ARG A 96 -18.34 30.30 8.25
CA ARG A 96 -19.32 29.23 8.37
C ARG A 96 -19.66 28.91 9.82
N PHE A 97 -18.64 28.84 10.68
CA PHE A 97 -18.85 28.63 12.11
C PHE A 97 -19.73 29.73 12.69
N ARG A 98 -19.48 31.00 12.35
CA ARG A 98 -20.31 32.14 12.76
C ARG A 98 -21.74 32.03 12.25
N GLU A 99 -21.94 31.74 10.97
CA GLU A 99 -23.27 31.58 10.35
C GLU A 99 -24.12 30.51 11.05
N LEU A 100 -23.51 29.40 11.47
CA LEU A 100 -24.20 28.36 12.25
C LEU A 100 -24.68 28.84 13.63
N HIS A 101 -24.07 29.89 14.18
CA HIS A 101 -24.48 30.47 15.47
C HIS A 101 -25.50 31.59 15.32
N ASP A 102 -25.43 32.34 14.21
CA ASP A 102 -26.37 33.40 13.87
C ASP A 102 -27.74 32.82 13.49
N ASN A 103 -27.77 31.66 12.82
CA ASN A 103 -29.01 30.96 12.47
C ASN A 103 -29.55 30.14 13.66
N GLU A 104 -30.72 30.53 14.19
CA GLU A 104 -31.36 29.85 15.32
C GLU A 104 -31.80 28.41 15.02
N SER A 105 -32.12 28.10 13.76
CA SER A 105 -32.56 26.76 13.35
C SER A 105 -31.40 25.83 12.95
N ALA A 106 -30.17 26.34 12.90
CA ALA A 106 -29.01 25.56 12.49
C ALA A 106 -28.50 24.65 13.62
N VAL A 107 -28.12 23.43 13.25
CA VAL A 107 -27.39 22.53 14.15
C VAL A 107 -25.92 22.94 14.11
N ARG A 108 -25.34 23.33 15.26
CA ARG A 108 -23.97 23.87 15.37
C ARG A 108 -22.90 22.78 15.31
N VAL A 109 -22.92 22.01 14.23
CA VAL A 109 -21.88 21.04 13.88
C VAL A 109 -21.17 21.59 12.65
N LEU A 110 -19.84 21.70 12.66
CA LEU A 110 -19.07 22.07 11.49
C LEU A 110 -18.25 20.85 11.02
N PRO A 111 -18.73 20.11 10.00
CA PRO A 111 -17.97 19.03 9.43
C PRO A 111 -16.86 19.56 8.52
N ILE A 112 -15.64 19.10 8.71
CA ILE A 112 -14.46 19.38 7.90
C ILE A 112 -13.99 18.04 7.32
N TYR A 113 -13.99 17.87 6.00
CA TYR A 113 -13.68 16.57 5.42
C TYR A 113 -12.84 16.66 4.16
N GLY A 114 -12.25 15.54 3.77
CA GLY A 114 -11.37 15.46 2.61
C GLY A 114 -10.41 14.26 2.66
N PRO A 115 -9.58 14.09 1.62
CA PRO A 115 -8.67 12.95 1.50
C PRO A 115 -7.68 12.84 2.68
N SER A 116 -7.03 11.69 2.81
CA SER A 116 -5.95 11.53 3.79
C SER A 116 -4.80 12.50 3.50
N GLY A 117 -4.12 13.00 4.53
CA GLY A 117 -2.99 13.92 4.35
C GLY A 117 -3.33 15.32 3.81
N SER A 118 -4.61 15.69 3.60
CA SER A 118 -5.00 17.03 3.15
C SER A 118 -4.83 18.16 4.20
N GLY A 119 -4.46 17.81 5.45
CA GLY A 119 -4.24 18.76 6.53
C GLY A 119 -5.48 19.13 7.35
N LYS A 120 -6.55 18.32 7.33
CA LYS A 120 -7.83 18.56 8.05
C LYS A 120 -7.62 18.84 9.54
N SER A 121 -6.89 17.97 10.23
CA SER A 121 -6.60 18.08 11.65
C SER A 121 -5.82 19.36 11.96
N SER A 122 -4.77 19.68 11.19
CA SER A 122 -4.01 20.93 11.33
C SER A 122 -4.83 22.17 11.02
N LEU A 123 -5.68 22.13 9.99
CA LEU A 123 -6.57 23.24 9.64
C LEU A 123 -7.58 23.53 10.75
N ALA A 124 -8.15 22.49 11.37
CA ALA A 124 -9.04 22.64 12.51
C ALA A 124 -8.28 23.15 13.74
N ARG A 125 -7.20 22.47 14.13
CA ARG A 125 -6.47 22.70 15.38
C ARG A 125 -5.59 23.93 15.38
N ALA A 126 -4.70 24.09 14.40
CA ALA A 126 -3.76 25.21 14.34
C ALA A 126 -4.31 26.43 13.60
N GLY A 127 -5.33 26.25 12.75
CA GLY A 127 -5.96 27.33 12.00
C GLY A 127 -7.22 27.87 12.68
N LEU A 128 -8.31 27.09 12.63
CA LEU A 128 -9.64 27.52 13.06
C LEU A 128 -9.72 27.81 14.56
N ILE A 129 -9.17 26.95 15.42
CA ILE A 129 -9.25 27.13 16.87
C ILE A 129 -8.56 28.44 17.32
N PRO A 130 -7.30 28.74 16.96
CA PRO A 130 -6.68 30.02 17.29
C PRO A 130 -7.45 31.21 16.74
N LYS A 131 -8.00 31.11 15.52
CA LYS A 131 -8.83 32.17 14.91
C LYS A 131 -10.10 32.44 15.73
N LEU A 132 -10.75 31.40 16.25
CA LEU A 132 -11.91 31.52 17.15
C LEU A 132 -11.52 32.13 18.50
N GLY A 133 -10.33 31.82 19.02
CA GLY A 133 -9.81 32.44 20.24
C GLY A 133 -9.51 33.94 20.06
N ALA A 134 -8.95 34.32 18.92
CA ALA A 134 -8.65 35.72 18.58
C ALA A 134 -9.90 36.54 18.21
N ASN A 135 -10.91 35.91 17.60
CA ASN A 135 -12.16 36.54 17.18
C ASN A 135 -13.36 35.79 17.79
N PRO A 136 -13.63 35.98 19.10
CA PRO A 136 -14.74 35.31 19.77
C PRO A 136 -16.09 35.75 19.20
N LEU A 137 -17.07 34.86 19.24
CA LEU A 137 -18.44 35.18 18.84
C LEU A 137 -19.04 36.21 19.81
N LEU A 138 -19.81 37.16 19.27
CA LEU A 138 -20.45 38.22 20.05
C LEU A 138 -21.30 37.64 21.20
N GLY A 139 -21.06 38.13 22.42
CA GLY A 139 -21.75 37.65 23.64
C GLY A 139 -21.20 36.36 24.24
N ARG A 140 -20.08 35.83 23.74
CA ARG A 140 -19.46 34.58 24.19
C ARG A 140 -17.96 34.74 24.40
N ASN A 141 -17.59 35.45 25.45
CA ASN A 141 -16.19 35.79 25.74
C ASN A 141 -15.39 34.62 26.36
N GLN A 142 -16.05 33.50 26.69
CA GLN A 142 -15.44 32.31 27.32
C GLN A 142 -16.04 31.03 26.72
N ALA A 143 -15.28 30.39 25.84
CA ALA A 143 -15.57 29.06 25.30
C ALA A 143 -14.43 28.12 25.67
N ARG A 144 -14.75 26.99 26.29
CA ARG A 144 -13.78 25.94 26.56
C ARG A 144 -13.68 25.01 25.37
N LEU A 145 -12.47 24.60 25.05
CA LEU A 145 -12.19 23.65 23.97
C LEU A 145 -11.94 22.26 24.54
N VAL A 146 -12.67 21.29 24.02
CA VAL A 146 -12.38 19.87 24.19
C VAL A 146 -11.94 19.33 22.84
N VAL A 147 -10.70 18.85 22.77
CA VAL A 147 -10.17 18.14 21.60
C VAL A 147 -10.15 16.66 21.95
N LEU A 148 -10.84 15.86 21.16
CA LEU A 148 -10.90 14.41 21.37
C LEU A 148 -10.65 13.66 20.06
N ILE A 149 -9.96 12.55 20.21
CA ILE A 149 -9.81 11.52 19.19
C ILE A 149 -10.61 10.31 19.74
N PRO A 150 -11.68 9.87 19.05
CA PRO A 150 -12.67 8.96 19.61
C PRO A 150 -12.13 7.63 20.19
N GLY A 151 -11.20 6.97 19.51
CA GLY A 151 -10.71 5.65 19.90
C GLY A 151 -11.80 4.56 19.92
N SER A 152 -11.54 3.46 20.64
CA SER A 152 -12.46 2.32 20.73
C SER A 152 -13.65 2.52 21.66
N HIS A 153 -13.55 3.47 22.60
CA HIS A 153 -14.59 3.80 23.59
C HIS A 153 -14.88 5.31 23.56
N PRO A 154 -15.59 5.80 22.53
CA PRO A 154 -15.78 7.23 22.29
C PRO A 154 -16.55 7.95 23.40
N LEU A 155 -17.48 7.25 24.09
CA LEU A 155 -18.20 7.85 25.22
C LEU A 155 -17.28 8.03 26.43
N GLU A 156 -16.43 7.06 26.72
CA GLU A 156 -15.46 7.16 27.81
C GLU A 156 -14.41 8.24 27.53
N ALA A 157 -13.91 8.33 26.29
CA ALA A 157 -12.97 9.38 25.88
C ALA A 157 -13.56 10.79 26.07
N LEU A 158 -14.82 10.99 25.65
CA LEU A 158 -15.53 12.25 25.86
C LEU A 158 -15.76 12.51 27.36
N ALA A 159 -16.21 11.51 28.11
CA ALA A 159 -16.46 11.63 29.54
C ALA A 159 -15.20 12.01 30.32
N ALA A 160 -14.05 11.41 30.00
CA ALA A 160 -12.77 11.69 30.63
C ALA A 160 -12.35 13.15 30.43
N MET A 161 -12.50 13.68 29.21
CA MET A 161 -12.18 15.07 28.91
C MET A 161 -13.12 16.06 29.61
N LEU A 162 -14.42 15.76 29.64
CA LEU A 162 -15.41 16.56 30.36
C LEU A 162 -15.16 16.53 31.87
N ALA A 163 -14.82 15.37 32.43
CA ALA A 163 -14.52 15.19 33.83
C ALA A 163 -13.30 16.00 34.25
N ARG A 164 -12.20 15.93 33.48
CA ARG A 164 -10.98 16.72 33.72
C ARG A 164 -11.27 18.20 33.76
N MET A 165 -12.11 18.68 32.85
CA MET A 165 -12.51 20.07 32.78
C MET A 165 -13.43 20.50 33.93
N ALA A 166 -14.26 19.61 34.44
CA ALA A 166 -15.18 19.89 35.54
C ALA A 166 -14.48 19.87 36.91
N THR A 167 -13.49 18.99 37.10
CA THR A 167 -12.80 18.80 38.40
C THR A 167 -11.43 19.47 38.48
N ASN A 168 -10.85 19.92 37.35
CA ASN A 168 -9.44 20.32 37.24
C ASN A 168 -8.45 19.25 37.71
N ASP A 169 -8.86 17.99 37.77
CA ASP A 169 -8.04 16.83 38.13
C ASP A 169 -7.55 16.14 36.84
N PRO A 170 -6.24 15.88 36.66
CA PRO A 170 -5.70 15.18 35.50
C PRO A 170 -6.21 13.73 35.36
N THR A 171 -6.62 13.07 36.45
CA THR A 171 -7.07 11.67 36.48
C THR A 171 -8.40 11.48 37.23
N PRO A 172 -9.53 12.03 36.74
CA PRO A 172 -10.78 12.07 37.47
C PRO A 172 -11.60 10.79 37.27
N VAL A 173 -11.11 9.65 37.77
CA VAL A 173 -11.69 8.31 37.49
C VAL A 173 -13.18 8.23 37.88
N SER A 174 -13.53 8.70 39.09
CA SER A 174 -14.92 8.64 39.60
C SER A 174 -15.88 9.48 38.73
N LYS A 175 -15.49 10.73 38.44
CA LYS A 175 -16.30 11.66 37.63
C LYS A 175 -16.40 11.22 36.17
N THR A 176 -15.34 10.61 35.64
CA THR A 176 -15.32 10.00 34.31
C THR A 176 -16.38 8.91 34.20
N ARG A 177 -16.46 8.00 35.18
CA ARG A 177 -17.48 6.93 35.19
C ARG A 177 -18.89 7.50 35.30
N GLU A 178 -19.12 8.50 36.14
CA GLU A 178 -20.42 9.18 36.26
C GLU A 178 -20.85 9.81 34.92
N PHE A 179 -19.97 10.55 34.27
CA PHE A 179 -20.25 11.17 32.97
C PHE A 179 -20.44 10.14 31.85
N ALA A 180 -19.64 9.06 31.82
CA ALA A 180 -19.81 7.99 30.84
C ALA A 180 -21.20 7.34 30.99
N GLN A 181 -21.65 7.08 32.22
CA GLN A 181 -23.01 6.58 32.49
C GLN A 181 -24.10 7.57 32.07
N ALA A 182 -23.90 8.87 32.32
CA ALA A 182 -24.86 9.89 31.89
C ALA A 182 -24.96 9.99 30.36
N LEU A 183 -23.86 9.73 29.64
CA LEU A 183 -23.82 9.76 28.18
C LEU A 183 -24.46 8.52 27.53
N THR A 184 -24.46 7.36 28.18
CA THR A 184 -25.09 6.13 27.67
C THR A 184 -26.61 6.11 27.86
N GLN A 185 -27.15 6.93 28.76
CA GLN A 185 -28.58 6.94 29.07
C GLN A 185 -29.39 7.80 28.08
N GLN A 186 -30.48 7.23 27.58
CA GLN A 186 -31.50 7.97 26.82
C GLN A 186 -32.49 8.65 27.76
N ASN A 187 -33.02 9.80 27.34
CA ASN A 187 -34.13 10.45 28.02
C ASN A 187 -35.49 9.80 27.67
N ILE A 188 -36.56 10.37 28.21
CA ILE A 188 -37.96 9.94 27.96
C ILE A 188 -38.37 10.01 26.47
N HIS A 189 -37.66 10.76 25.65
CA HIS A 189 -37.88 10.90 24.21
C HIS A 189 -36.97 9.98 23.38
N GLN A 190 -36.27 9.03 24.02
CA GLN A 190 -35.29 8.13 23.38
C GLN A 190 -34.11 8.87 22.74
N GLU A 191 -33.80 10.08 23.20
CA GLU A 191 -32.66 10.85 22.74
C GLU A 191 -31.51 10.77 23.74
N TYR A 192 -30.29 10.70 23.22
CA TYR A 192 -29.07 10.80 24.02
C TYR A 192 -28.74 12.28 24.25
N ASP A 193 -29.06 12.82 25.43
CA ASP A 193 -28.84 14.23 25.80
C ASP A 193 -27.88 14.41 26.99
N GLY A 194 -27.08 13.39 27.31
CA GLY A 194 -26.09 13.43 28.40
C GLY A 194 -25.10 14.58 28.26
N LEU A 195 -24.54 14.80 27.05
CA LEU A 195 -23.60 15.89 26.80
C LEU A 195 -24.24 17.26 27.04
N ARG A 196 -25.50 17.43 26.63
CA ARG A 196 -26.28 18.65 26.88
C ARG A 196 -26.43 18.91 28.38
N ARG A 197 -26.79 17.88 29.16
CA ARG A 197 -26.92 18.00 30.63
C ARG A 197 -25.59 18.34 31.28
N ILE A 198 -24.51 17.66 30.90
CA ILE A 198 -23.16 17.93 31.45
C ILE A 198 -22.72 19.36 31.11
N ALA A 199 -22.90 19.79 29.86
CA ALA A 199 -22.57 21.16 29.44
C ALA A 199 -23.43 22.23 30.13
N ALA A 200 -24.65 21.91 30.57
CA ALA A 200 -25.47 22.81 31.37
C ALA A 200 -24.88 23.07 32.77
N LEU A 201 -24.10 22.13 33.32
CA LEU A 201 -23.42 22.26 34.62
C LEU A 201 -22.14 23.08 34.54
N LEU A 202 -21.62 23.31 33.33
CA LEU A 202 -20.41 24.12 33.12
C LEU A 202 -20.76 25.62 33.07
N PRO A 203 -19.88 26.50 33.56
CA PRO A 203 -20.11 27.95 33.49
C PRO A 203 -20.01 28.47 32.05
N ASP A 204 -19.06 27.92 31.28
CA ASP A 204 -18.67 28.40 29.97
C ASP A 204 -19.36 27.64 28.83
N SER A 205 -19.41 28.25 27.65
CA SER A 205 -19.78 27.52 26.43
C SER A 205 -18.71 26.51 26.04
N LEU A 206 -19.10 25.45 25.33
CA LEU A 206 -18.24 24.32 25.01
C LEU A 206 -18.10 24.16 23.50
N ILE A 207 -16.86 24.13 23.02
CA ILE A 207 -16.51 23.72 21.66
C ILE A 207 -15.89 22.32 21.75
N VAL A 208 -16.52 21.35 21.09
CA VAL A 208 -16.05 19.96 21.02
C VAL A 208 -15.47 19.73 19.63
N LEU A 209 -14.15 19.66 19.53
CA LEU A 209 -13.47 19.22 18.33
C LEU A 209 -13.27 17.71 18.40
N VAL A 210 -13.95 16.98 17.53
CA VAL A 210 -13.73 15.55 17.31
C VAL A 210 -12.84 15.39 16.08
N ASP A 211 -11.56 15.17 16.34
CA ASP A 211 -10.55 14.93 15.31
C ASP A 211 -10.55 13.43 14.95
N GLN A 212 -10.26 13.10 13.70
CA GLN A 212 -10.33 11.74 13.16
C GLN A 212 -11.65 11.02 13.48
N PHE A 213 -12.79 11.64 13.14
CA PHE A 213 -14.12 11.09 13.42
C PHE A 213 -14.36 9.72 12.78
N GLU A 214 -13.61 9.37 11.74
CA GLU A 214 -13.61 8.01 11.18
C GLU A 214 -13.38 6.92 12.24
N GLU A 215 -12.65 7.21 13.33
CA GLU A 215 -12.42 6.27 14.44
C GLU A 215 -13.71 5.79 15.12
N VAL A 216 -14.79 6.56 15.05
CA VAL A 216 -16.10 6.12 15.55
C VAL A 216 -16.63 4.92 14.75
N TYR A 217 -16.35 4.88 13.46
CA TYR A 217 -16.76 3.77 12.59
C TYR A 217 -15.67 2.69 12.52
N THR A 218 -14.41 3.08 12.71
CA THR A 218 -13.28 2.18 12.54
C THR A 218 -12.68 1.65 13.83
N LEU A 219 -13.02 2.09 15.04
CA LEU A 219 -12.42 1.54 16.28
C LEU A 219 -13.48 1.15 17.30
N CYS A 220 -14.61 1.86 17.32
CA CYS A 220 -15.72 1.55 18.21
C CYS A 220 -16.54 0.36 17.68
N LYS A 221 -16.47 -0.76 18.41
CA LYS A 221 -17.16 -2.02 18.07
C LYS A 221 -18.61 -2.07 18.53
N ASP A 222 -18.93 -1.32 19.58
CA ASP A 222 -20.26 -1.30 20.16
C ASP A 222 -21.13 -0.29 19.41
N LYS A 223 -22.08 -0.81 18.62
CA LYS A 223 -23.03 0.01 17.88
C LYS A 223 -23.88 0.90 18.80
N ALA A 224 -24.27 0.41 19.97
CA ALA A 224 -25.05 1.22 20.91
C ALA A 224 -24.22 2.37 21.48
N GLU A 225 -22.94 2.13 21.78
CA GLU A 225 -22.00 3.18 22.18
C GLU A 225 -21.80 4.22 21.07
N ARG A 226 -21.63 3.76 19.82
CA ARG A 226 -21.51 4.61 18.62
C ARG A 226 -22.74 5.49 18.42
N ASP A 227 -23.93 4.91 18.44
CA ASP A 227 -25.21 5.62 18.28
C ASP A 227 -25.41 6.64 19.41
N ALA A 228 -25.06 6.26 20.64
CA ALA A 228 -25.09 7.16 21.79
C ALA A 228 -24.11 8.33 21.65
N PHE A 229 -22.88 8.09 21.20
CA PHE A 229 -21.88 9.13 20.99
C PHE A 229 -22.33 10.16 19.95
N VAL A 230 -22.76 9.69 18.77
CA VAL A 230 -23.27 10.57 17.70
C VAL A 230 -24.53 11.30 18.16
N GLY A 231 -25.46 10.61 18.82
CA GLY A 231 -26.69 11.19 19.37
C GLY A 231 -26.42 12.33 20.34
N ASN A 232 -25.47 12.15 21.27
CA ASN A 232 -25.08 13.18 22.24
C ASN A 232 -24.54 14.45 21.57
N LEU A 233 -23.66 14.30 20.57
CA LEU A 233 -23.08 15.44 19.84
C LEU A 233 -24.18 16.23 19.12
N LEU A 234 -25.05 15.54 18.38
CA LEU A 234 -26.12 16.15 17.60
C LEU A 234 -27.15 16.83 18.51
N CYS A 235 -27.60 16.17 19.58
CA CYS A 235 -28.58 16.70 20.52
C CYS A 235 -28.05 17.97 21.21
N ALA A 236 -26.80 17.95 21.67
CA ALA A 236 -26.19 19.12 22.32
C ALA A 236 -25.99 20.28 21.34
N ALA A 237 -25.55 20.00 20.10
CA ALA A 237 -25.34 20.99 19.05
C ALA A 237 -26.63 21.57 18.45
N ALA A 238 -27.77 20.89 18.59
CA ALA A 238 -29.08 21.37 18.15
C ALA A 238 -29.78 22.25 19.21
N ASN A 239 -29.30 22.25 20.46
CA ASN A 239 -30.04 22.88 21.57
C ASN A 239 -30.13 24.42 21.47
N LEU A 240 -31.27 25.00 21.83
CA LEU A 240 -31.51 26.46 21.77
C LEU A 240 -30.65 27.30 22.74
N SER A 241 -30.14 26.72 23.83
CA SER A 241 -29.19 27.39 24.72
C SER A 241 -27.87 27.76 24.03
N LYS A 242 -27.65 27.19 22.84
CA LYS A 242 -26.44 27.34 22.04
C LYS A 242 -25.16 26.94 22.79
N ARG A 243 -25.22 26.26 23.94
CA ARG A 243 -24.04 26.07 24.82
C ARG A 243 -22.96 25.18 24.23
N VAL A 244 -23.32 24.27 23.34
CA VAL A 244 -22.38 23.33 22.72
C VAL A 244 -22.34 23.56 21.23
N SER A 245 -21.12 23.58 20.71
CA SER A 245 -20.80 23.59 19.29
C SER A 245 -19.78 22.50 19.00
N VAL A 246 -19.93 21.81 17.87
CA VAL A 246 -19.15 20.63 17.53
C VAL A 246 -18.41 20.90 16.23
N ILE A 247 -17.14 20.54 16.17
CA ILE A 247 -16.34 20.55 14.95
C ILE A 247 -15.92 19.09 14.72
N LEU A 248 -16.13 18.57 13.52
CA LEU A 248 -15.79 17.19 13.19
C LEU A 248 -14.75 17.21 12.07
N THR A 249 -13.70 16.39 12.15
CA THR A 249 -12.88 16.10 10.98
C THR A 249 -13.15 14.69 10.50
N LEU A 250 -13.36 14.48 9.20
CA LEU A 250 -13.63 13.15 8.63
C LEU A 250 -12.84 12.93 7.33
N ARG A 251 -12.34 11.72 7.10
CA ARG A 251 -11.84 11.31 5.78
C ARG A 251 -12.98 11.18 4.76
N SER A 252 -12.80 11.70 3.55
CA SER A 252 -13.82 11.63 2.47
C SER A 252 -14.30 10.20 2.19
N ASP A 253 -13.41 9.21 2.29
CA ASP A 253 -13.72 7.79 2.02
C ASP A 253 -14.69 7.19 3.06
N PHE A 254 -14.86 7.83 4.21
CA PHE A 254 -15.77 7.42 5.29
C PHE A 254 -17.10 8.17 5.26
N LEU A 255 -17.33 9.02 4.26
CA LEU A 255 -18.62 9.72 4.12
C LEU A 255 -19.78 8.73 3.96
N GLY A 256 -19.55 7.58 3.31
CA GLY A 256 -20.54 6.51 3.18
C GLY A 256 -21.02 5.96 4.52
N GLU A 257 -20.12 5.78 5.49
CA GLU A 257 -20.46 5.23 6.82
C GLU A 257 -21.42 6.11 7.61
N THR A 258 -21.37 7.43 7.37
CA THR A 258 -22.28 8.36 8.03
C THR A 258 -23.76 8.13 7.65
N GLN A 259 -24.06 7.38 6.60
CA GLN A 259 -25.43 6.98 6.24
C GLN A 259 -26.12 6.14 7.33
N GLN A 260 -25.34 5.46 8.19
CA GLN A 260 -25.85 4.80 9.39
C GLN A 260 -26.51 5.80 10.36
N HIS A 261 -26.17 7.09 10.27
CA HIS A 261 -26.71 8.20 11.05
C HIS A 261 -27.27 9.29 10.12
N PRO A 262 -28.50 9.15 9.58
CA PRO A 262 -29.02 10.04 8.53
C PRO A 262 -29.00 11.53 8.88
N ARG A 263 -29.24 11.88 10.16
CA ARG A 263 -29.14 13.27 10.63
C ARG A 263 -27.72 13.81 10.49
N LEU A 264 -26.70 13.03 10.84
CA LEU A 264 -25.29 13.43 10.69
C LEU A 264 -24.90 13.55 9.22
N ASN A 265 -25.25 12.56 8.40
CA ASN A 265 -24.94 12.57 6.96
C ASN A 265 -25.51 13.82 6.26
N LYS A 266 -26.74 14.21 6.60
CA LYS A 266 -27.35 15.43 6.08
C LYS A 266 -26.53 16.69 6.42
N LEU A 267 -25.94 16.77 7.61
CA LEU A 267 -25.08 17.90 7.98
C LEU A 267 -23.79 17.95 7.14
N PHE A 268 -23.22 16.81 6.76
CA PHE A 268 -22.09 16.82 5.83
C PHE A 268 -22.47 17.39 4.46
N SER A 269 -23.69 17.12 3.99
CA SER A 269 -24.20 17.67 2.73
C SER A 269 -24.52 19.17 2.82
N ASP A 270 -25.21 19.59 3.88
CA ASP A 270 -25.78 20.94 3.99
C ASP A 270 -24.73 21.98 4.44
N GLN A 271 -23.81 21.59 5.32
CA GLN A 271 -22.89 22.52 6.00
C GLN A 271 -21.41 22.05 6.00
N GLY A 272 -21.10 20.92 5.36
CA GLY A 272 -19.75 20.37 5.31
C GLY A 272 -18.76 21.23 4.53
N PHE A 273 -17.52 21.31 5.02
CA PHE A 273 -16.39 21.96 4.37
C PHE A 273 -15.42 20.90 3.81
N LEU A 274 -15.43 20.74 2.49
CA LEU A 274 -14.44 19.92 1.80
C LEU A 274 -13.12 20.69 1.70
N VAL A 275 -12.07 20.18 2.34
CA VAL A 275 -10.74 20.80 2.35
C VAL A 275 -10.15 20.75 0.94
N PRO A 276 -9.91 21.91 0.30
CA PRO A 276 -9.33 21.94 -1.04
C PRO A 276 -7.84 21.59 -1.02
N ILE A 277 -7.36 21.10 -2.17
CA ILE A 277 -5.92 20.94 -2.43
C ILE A 277 -5.25 22.33 -2.37
N MET A 278 -4.09 22.42 -1.74
CA MET A 278 -3.31 23.67 -1.67
C MET A 278 -2.85 24.07 -3.06
N GLN A 279 -3.04 25.34 -3.40
CA GLN A 279 -2.49 25.90 -4.62
C GLN A 279 -0.97 26.16 -4.46
N PRO A 280 -0.23 26.38 -5.55
CA PRO A 280 1.22 26.62 -5.47
C PRO A 280 1.58 27.78 -4.53
N GLU A 281 0.78 28.84 -4.51
CA GLU A 281 1.00 30.02 -3.66
C GLU A 281 0.75 29.69 -2.18
N ASP A 282 -0.24 28.84 -1.90
CA ASP A 282 -0.53 28.34 -0.56
C ASP A 282 0.64 27.47 -0.05
N LEU A 283 1.17 26.59 -0.90
CA LEU A 283 2.32 25.74 -0.58
C LEU A 283 3.59 26.57 -0.36
N GLU A 284 3.84 27.56 -1.21
CA GLU A 284 4.97 28.48 -1.05
C GLU A 284 4.92 29.19 0.29
N ALA A 285 3.76 29.74 0.67
CA ALA A 285 3.58 30.38 1.96
C ALA A 285 3.81 29.41 3.13
N ALA A 286 3.35 28.15 3.02
CA ALA A 286 3.55 27.10 4.02
C ALA A 286 5.02 26.64 4.15
N ILE A 287 5.82 26.78 3.09
CA ILE A 287 7.24 26.43 3.09
C ILE A 287 8.09 27.61 3.59
N VAL A 288 7.93 28.79 2.99
CA VAL A 288 8.85 29.92 3.13
C VAL A 288 8.66 30.67 4.45
N ARG A 289 7.41 30.95 4.83
CA ARG A 289 7.11 31.80 6.00
C ARG A 289 7.60 31.21 7.33
N PRO A 290 7.37 29.93 7.66
CA PRO A 290 7.90 29.36 8.90
C PRO A 290 9.43 29.39 8.95
N ALA A 291 10.09 29.04 7.85
CA ALA A 291 11.56 29.07 7.73
C ALA A 291 12.13 30.49 7.93
N ALA A 292 11.53 31.48 7.30
CA ALA A 292 11.91 32.88 7.46
C ALA A 292 11.75 33.36 8.91
N GLN A 293 10.65 33.01 9.58
CA GLN A 293 10.42 33.35 11.00
C GLN A 293 11.41 32.65 11.94
N ALA A 294 11.81 31.42 11.63
CA ALA A 294 12.81 30.68 12.40
C ALA A 294 14.27 31.08 12.07
N GLY A 295 14.46 32.11 11.24
CA GLY A 295 15.76 32.74 10.98
C GLY A 295 16.56 32.15 9.82
N TYR A 296 15.98 31.30 8.98
CA TYR A 296 16.66 30.73 7.82
C TYR A 296 15.75 30.72 6.58
N PRO A 297 15.75 31.77 5.74
CA PRO A 297 14.95 31.79 4.52
C PRO A 297 15.49 30.77 3.50
N LEU A 298 14.63 29.88 3.02
CA LEU A 298 14.99 28.87 2.02
C LEU A 298 15.19 29.51 0.63
N ASN A 299 16.10 28.94 -0.15
CA ASN A 299 16.36 29.35 -1.54
C ASN A 299 15.12 29.10 -2.44
N SER A 300 14.78 30.08 -3.28
CA SER A 300 13.63 30.02 -4.19
C SER A 300 13.64 28.83 -5.15
N ALA A 301 14.81 28.40 -5.64
CA ALA A 301 14.94 27.25 -6.53
C ALA A 301 14.57 25.93 -5.81
N VAL A 302 14.97 25.79 -4.54
CA VAL A 302 14.60 24.63 -3.71
C VAL A 302 13.10 24.64 -3.40
N VAL A 303 12.55 25.82 -3.10
CA VAL A 303 11.11 25.99 -2.84
C VAL A 303 10.28 25.59 -4.07
N GLN A 304 10.67 26.04 -5.27
CA GLN A 304 10.00 25.64 -6.51
C GLN A 304 10.06 24.13 -6.74
N LEU A 305 11.22 23.51 -6.54
CA LEU A 305 11.37 22.06 -6.66
C LEU A 305 10.49 21.29 -5.66
N LEU A 306 10.39 21.76 -4.41
CA LEU A 306 9.49 21.18 -3.40
C LEU A 306 8.01 21.30 -3.81
N ILE A 307 7.60 22.45 -4.33
CA ILE A 307 6.24 22.67 -4.82
C ILE A 307 5.92 21.73 -5.99
N GLU A 308 6.79 21.69 -7.01
CA GLU A 308 6.64 20.82 -8.18
C GLU A 308 6.51 19.34 -7.80
N GLN A 309 7.33 18.87 -6.85
CA GLN A 309 7.29 17.48 -6.38
C GLN A 309 6.07 17.14 -5.50
N THR A 310 5.39 18.17 -4.97
CA THR A 310 4.20 18.04 -4.11
C THR A 310 2.89 18.09 -4.90
N GLN A 311 2.86 18.69 -6.10
CA GLN A 311 1.62 18.84 -6.89
C GLN A 311 0.99 17.50 -7.29
N GLY A 312 -0.33 17.40 -7.13
CA GLY A 312 -1.15 16.26 -7.57
C GLY A 312 -1.03 14.98 -6.70
N ARG A 313 -0.56 15.08 -5.45
CA ARG A 313 -0.27 13.93 -4.57
C ARG A 313 -0.84 14.14 -3.16
N GLU A 314 -1.09 13.05 -2.41
CA GLU A 314 -1.31 13.07 -0.95
C GLU A 314 0.00 13.45 -0.21
N ALA A 315 0.50 14.66 -0.45
CA ALA A 315 1.91 14.99 -0.23
C ALA A 315 2.21 16.01 0.88
N LEU A 316 1.22 16.56 1.59
CA LEU A 316 1.50 17.53 2.66
C LEU A 316 2.28 16.92 3.85
N PRO A 317 1.95 15.71 4.36
CA PRO A 317 2.75 15.09 5.42
C PRO A 317 4.18 14.78 4.93
N LEU A 318 4.33 14.37 3.68
CA LEU A 318 5.63 14.08 3.06
C LEU A 318 6.47 15.34 2.90
N LEU A 319 5.83 16.44 2.47
CA LEU A 319 6.45 17.75 2.36
C LEU A 319 6.93 18.20 3.74
N GLN A 320 6.09 18.11 4.79
CA GLN A 320 6.49 18.45 6.15
C GLN A 320 7.64 17.59 6.66
N PHE A 321 7.62 16.26 6.40
CA PHE A 321 8.72 15.37 6.76
C PHE A 321 10.03 15.76 6.05
N THR A 322 9.95 16.03 4.74
CA THR A 322 11.09 16.47 3.94
C THR A 322 11.65 17.81 4.44
N LEU A 323 10.79 18.77 4.74
CA LEU A 323 11.17 20.07 5.31
C LEU A 323 11.82 19.92 6.69
N THR A 324 11.31 19.01 7.53
CA THR A 324 11.94 18.69 8.82
C THR A 324 13.36 18.15 8.63
N ARG A 325 13.59 17.24 7.67
CA ARG A 325 14.93 16.71 7.35
C ARG A 325 15.87 17.76 6.77
N ILE A 326 15.36 18.61 5.87
CA ILE A 326 16.10 19.76 5.36
C ILE A 326 16.55 20.65 6.54
N TRP A 327 15.64 20.96 7.46
CA TRP A 327 15.94 21.81 8.62
C TRP A 327 16.98 21.18 9.55
N GLU A 328 16.93 19.86 9.77
CA GLU A 328 17.93 19.15 10.59
C GLU A 328 19.33 19.14 9.96
N GLY A 329 19.42 19.19 8.63
CA GLY A 329 20.70 19.33 7.91
C GLY A 329 21.30 20.73 7.99
N LEU A 330 20.50 21.74 8.31
CA LEU A 330 20.95 23.14 8.36
C LEU A 330 21.79 23.46 9.61
N PRO A 331 22.74 24.40 9.50
CA PRO A 331 23.20 25.07 8.27
C PRO A 331 24.28 24.28 7.50
N ASN A 332 24.57 23.05 7.91
CA ASN A 332 25.77 22.31 7.49
C ASN A 332 25.65 21.70 6.08
N ILE A 333 24.44 21.32 5.68
CA ILE A 333 24.15 20.69 4.39
C ILE A 333 23.21 21.61 3.62
N ASP A 334 23.49 21.81 2.33
CA ASP A 334 22.64 22.61 1.47
C ASP A 334 21.25 21.94 1.30
N PRO A 335 20.13 22.69 1.43
CA PRO A 335 18.79 22.13 1.25
C PRO A 335 18.56 21.38 -0.07
N ALA A 336 19.19 21.80 -1.17
CA ALA A 336 19.04 21.10 -2.46
C ALA A 336 19.79 19.77 -2.44
N GLU A 337 20.95 19.72 -1.78
CA GLU A 337 21.71 18.50 -1.56
C GLU A 337 20.95 17.53 -0.64
N THR A 338 20.39 18.00 0.48
CA THR A 338 19.53 17.18 1.34
C THR A 338 18.35 16.61 0.55
N LEU A 339 17.64 17.44 -0.22
CA LEU A 339 16.50 16.98 -1.02
C LEU A 339 16.90 15.94 -2.08
N LYS A 340 18.07 16.10 -2.69
CA LYS A 340 18.63 15.14 -3.66
C LYS A 340 18.99 13.81 -2.98
N ASN A 341 19.63 13.86 -1.81
CA ASN A 341 20.02 12.67 -1.04
C ASN A 341 18.79 11.87 -0.58
N LEU A 342 17.72 12.57 -0.17
CA LEU A 342 16.44 11.95 0.18
C LEU A 342 15.68 11.36 -1.02
N GLY A 343 16.11 11.60 -2.27
CA GLY A 343 15.37 11.18 -3.47
C GLY A 343 14.07 11.98 -3.71
N GLY A 344 14.01 13.23 -3.22
CA GLY A 344 12.85 14.12 -3.34
C GLY A 344 11.81 13.96 -2.22
N VAL A 345 10.69 14.70 -2.32
CA VAL A 345 9.65 14.77 -1.27
C VAL A 345 9.06 13.41 -0.90
N GLY A 346 8.96 12.50 -1.86
CA GLY A 346 8.44 11.15 -1.62
C GLY A 346 9.47 10.15 -1.11
N GLY A 347 10.76 10.39 -1.38
CA GLY A 347 11.85 9.47 -1.03
C GLY A 347 12.26 9.56 0.44
N ALA A 348 12.10 10.72 1.09
CA ALA A 348 12.43 10.89 2.51
C ALA A 348 11.70 9.88 3.42
N LEU A 349 10.41 9.65 3.18
CA LEU A 349 9.61 8.68 3.92
C LEU A 349 10.06 7.23 3.63
N ALA A 350 10.46 6.96 2.39
CA ALA A 350 10.95 5.66 1.96
C ALA A 350 12.32 5.32 2.59
N GLU A 351 13.21 6.31 2.73
CA GLU A 351 14.51 6.13 3.39
C GLU A 351 14.33 5.83 4.88
N GLU A 352 13.41 6.51 5.56
CA GLU A 352 13.10 6.21 6.97
C GLU A 352 12.44 4.82 7.13
N ALA A 353 11.57 4.42 6.21
CA ALA A 353 11.02 3.06 6.16
C ALA A 353 12.11 2.01 5.95
N GLN A 354 13.06 2.28 5.07
CA GLN A 354 14.22 1.44 4.83
C GLN A 354 15.09 1.32 6.09
N ARG A 355 15.37 2.44 6.77
CA ARG A 355 16.16 2.46 8.01
C ARG A 355 15.51 1.65 9.13
N LEU A 356 14.19 1.79 9.33
CA LEU A 356 13.47 0.98 10.31
C LEU A 356 13.50 -0.51 9.96
N TYR A 357 13.34 -0.84 8.68
CA TYR A 357 13.41 -2.21 8.19
C TYR A 357 14.81 -2.83 8.38
N GLU A 358 15.88 -2.09 8.09
CA GLU A 358 17.26 -2.55 8.24
C GLU A 358 17.66 -2.77 9.71
N ASN A 359 17.03 -2.04 10.64
CA ASN A 359 17.24 -2.23 12.08
C ASN A 359 16.54 -3.47 12.66
N LEU A 360 15.62 -4.09 11.92
CA LEU A 360 14.97 -5.34 12.33
C LEU A 360 15.92 -6.53 12.20
N ASN A 361 15.73 -7.56 13.03
CA ASN A 361 16.46 -8.82 12.85
C ASN A 361 15.92 -9.61 11.64
N LYS A 362 16.64 -10.66 11.19
CA LYS A 362 16.26 -11.42 9.98
C LYS A 362 14.86 -12.05 10.03
N GLU A 363 14.41 -12.49 11.20
CA GLU A 363 13.05 -13.05 11.35
C GLU A 363 11.99 -11.95 11.29
N GLU A 364 12.23 -10.82 11.95
CA GLU A 364 11.36 -9.64 11.94
C GLU A 364 11.29 -9.01 10.53
N GLN A 365 12.40 -8.97 9.79
CA GLN A 365 12.45 -8.50 8.40
C GLN A 365 11.55 -9.35 7.49
N ALA A 366 11.54 -10.68 7.66
CA ALA A 366 10.65 -11.56 6.91
C ALA A 366 9.17 -11.29 7.25
N ILE A 367 8.87 -11.04 8.53
CA ILE A 367 7.51 -10.69 8.98
C ILE A 367 7.09 -9.31 8.44
N ALA A 368 7.95 -8.30 8.53
CA ALA A 368 7.69 -6.95 8.01
C ALA A 368 7.45 -6.98 6.49
N ARG A 369 8.28 -7.70 5.74
CA ARG A 369 8.08 -7.94 4.30
C ARG A 369 6.69 -8.52 4.01
N ARG A 370 6.28 -9.55 4.75
CA ARG A 370 4.95 -10.18 4.62
C ARG A 370 3.82 -9.19 4.90
N ILE A 371 3.96 -8.37 5.95
CA ILE A 371 2.97 -7.34 6.31
C ILE A 371 2.82 -6.36 5.16
N PHE A 372 3.91 -5.74 4.68
CA PHE A 372 3.81 -4.73 3.61
C PHE A 372 3.28 -5.29 2.29
N LEU A 373 3.63 -6.53 1.92
CA LEU A 373 3.07 -7.16 0.71
C LEU A 373 1.56 -7.44 0.82
N ALA A 374 1.05 -7.73 2.03
CA ALA A 374 -0.38 -7.94 2.24
C ALA A 374 -1.20 -6.63 2.17
N LEU A 375 -0.56 -5.49 2.42
CA LEU A 375 -1.18 -4.16 2.47
C LEU A 375 -1.17 -3.38 1.14
N VAL A 376 -0.75 -4.01 0.04
CA VAL A 376 -0.71 -3.39 -1.29
C VAL A 376 -1.61 -4.14 -2.26
N GLU A 377 -2.43 -3.40 -3.01
CA GLU A 377 -3.26 -3.89 -4.10
C GLU A 377 -2.62 -3.63 -5.47
N LEU A 378 -2.53 -4.66 -6.31
CA LEU A 378 -2.01 -4.60 -7.67
C LEU A 378 -3.18 -4.74 -8.66
N GLU A 379 -3.62 -3.64 -9.28
CA GLU A 379 -4.65 -3.66 -10.34
C GLU A 379 -4.02 -3.87 -11.74
N GLU A 380 -4.72 -4.57 -12.65
CA GLU A 380 -4.28 -4.77 -14.03
C GLU A 380 -4.12 -3.42 -14.77
N GLY A 381 -2.89 -3.11 -15.20
CA GLY A 381 -2.59 -1.91 -15.98
C GLY A 381 -2.63 -0.58 -15.22
N LYS A 382 -2.81 -0.58 -13.90
CA LYS A 382 -2.85 0.62 -13.05
C LYS A 382 -1.77 0.62 -11.96
N LYS A 383 -1.55 1.79 -11.35
CA LYS A 383 -0.60 2.00 -10.24
C LYS A 383 -1.04 1.20 -9.01
N SER A 384 -0.09 0.64 -8.28
CA SER A 384 -0.35 -0.07 -7.01
C SER A 384 -1.08 0.84 -6.03
N THR A 385 -2.20 0.35 -5.49
CA THR A 385 -3.06 1.04 -4.53
C THR A 385 -2.90 0.43 -3.13
N ARG A 386 -3.38 1.12 -2.11
CA ARG A 386 -3.37 0.61 -0.73
C ARG A 386 -4.47 -0.44 -0.52
N ARG A 387 -4.15 -1.53 0.19
CA ARG A 387 -5.11 -2.56 0.63
C ARG A 387 -5.24 -2.54 2.15
N ARG A 388 -6.45 -2.87 2.61
CA ARG A 388 -6.75 -3.14 4.03
C ARG A 388 -6.65 -4.64 4.28
N ALA A 389 -5.89 -5.06 5.29
CA ALA A 389 -5.76 -6.47 5.67
C ALA A 389 -6.04 -6.69 7.16
N ALA A 390 -6.71 -7.80 7.51
CA ALA A 390 -6.98 -8.13 8.90
C ALA A 390 -5.69 -8.56 9.62
N LEU A 391 -5.53 -8.20 10.90
CA LEU A 391 -4.41 -8.65 11.72
C LEU A 391 -4.34 -10.19 11.77
N SER A 392 -5.49 -10.85 11.79
CA SER A 392 -5.60 -12.32 11.71
C SER A 392 -5.06 -12.89 10.39
N GLU A 393 -5.14 -12.15 9.28
CA GLU A 393 -4.56 -12.53 7.98
C GLU A 393 -3.03 -12.44 8.00
N LEU A 394 -2.47 -11.50 8.77
CA LEU A 394 -1.03 -11.23 8.84
C LEU A 394 -0.28 -12.19 9.76
N ILE A 395 -0.99 -12.88 10.65
CA ILE A 395 -0.45 -13.86 11.61
C ILE A 395 -0.53 -15.26 10.99
N ALA A 396 0.63 -15.81 10.60
CA ALA A 396 0.69 -17.15 10.02
C ALA A 396 0.69 -18.28 11.06
N ASP A 397 1.24 -18.03 12.25
CA ASP A 397 1.36 -18.95 13.39
C ASP A 397 1.12 -18.17 14.69
N GLU A 398 0.45 -18.76 15.68
CA GLU A 398 0.21 -18.16 16.99
C GLU A 398 1.52 -17.76 17.69
N LYS A 399 2.63 -18.47 17.42
CA LYS A 399 3.95 -18.14 17.94
C LYS A 399 4.52 -16.82 17.40
N GLU A 400 4.11 -16.41 16.20
CA GLU A 400 4.54 -15.15 15.56
C GLU A 400 3.64 -13.96 15.95
N ALA A 401 2.50 -14.22 16.60
CA ALA A 401 1.49 -13.20 16.87
C ALA A 401 1.97 -12.03 17.75
N ALA A 402 2.95 -12.26 18.62
CA ALA A 402 3.59 -11.21 19.41
C ALA A 402 4.47 -10.32 18.50
N ASN A 403 5.39 -10.93 17.76
CA ASN A 403 6.32 -10.23 16.87
C ASN A 403 5.59 -9.43 15.78
N VAL A 404 4.51 -9.99 15.19
CA VAL A 404 3.69 -9.27 14.21
C VAL A 404 3.13 -7.97 14.82
N ARG A 405 2.57 -8.04 16.04
CA ARG A 405 2.02 -6.86 16.72
C ARG A 405 3.10 -5.83 17.06
N ASP A 406 4.27 -6.28 17.48
CA ASP A 406 5.36 -5.36 17.85
C ASP A 406 5.95 -4.66 16.61
N ILE A 407 6.08 -5.37 15.48
CA ILE A 407 6.43 -4.76 14.19
C ILE A 407 5.36 -3.74 13.80
N ILE A 408 4.08 -4.11 13.80
CA ILE A 408 3.00 -3.17 13.47
C ILE A 408 3.07 -1.91 14.35
N LYS A 409 3.26 -2.06 15.67
CA LYS A 409 3.39 -0.93 16.59
C LYS A 409 4.58 -0.05 16.23
N SER A 410 5.74 -0.62 15.92
CA SER A 410 6.95 0.14 15.56
C SER A 410 6.74 0.97 14.29
N PHE A 411 6.06 0.44 13.28
CA PHE A 411 5.73 1.14 12.04
C PHE A 411 4.49 2.05 12.17
N ALA A 412 3.68 1.90 13.23
CA ALA A 412 2.51 2.74 13.52
C ALA A 412 2.82 3.89 14.49
N LEU A 413 4.06 4.04 14.96
CA LEU A 413 4.44 5.12 15.89
C LEU A 413 4.09 6.50 15.33
N PRO A 414 3.64 7.48 16.15
CA PRO A 414 3.18 8.79 15.66
C PRO A 414 4.21 9.58 14.83
N GLU A 415 5.49 9.39 15.13
CA GLU A 415 6.63 10.07 14.48
C GLU A 415 6.88 9.56 13.06
N VAL A 416 6.44 8.34 12.78
CA VAL A 416 6.78 7.56 11.58
C VAL A 416 5.53 7.27 10.75
N ARG A 417 4.44 6.90 11.41
CA ARG A 417 3.07 6.70 10.90
C ARG A 417 3.04 6.02 9.54
N PHE A 418 3.77 4.93 9.38
CA PHE A 418 3.82 4.12 8.17
C PHE A 418 2.59 3.23 8.04
N LEU A 419 2.15 2.66 9.17
CA LEU A 419 0.94 1.85 9.25
C LEU A 419 -0.15 2.58 10.03
N ALA A 420 -1.39 2.39 9.58
CA ALA A 420 -2.60 2.76 10.31
C ALA A 420 -3.36 1.49 10.69
N THR A 421 -3.82 1.43 11.93
CA THR A 421 -4.68 0.36 12.42
C THR A 421 -6.12 0.87 12.57
N PHE A 422 -7.06 0.00 12.23
CA PHE A 422 -8.51 0.21 12.33
C PHE A 422 -9.16 -1.12 12.72
N PHE A 423 -10.47 -1.16 12.79
CA PHE A 423 -11.29 -2.24 13.26
C PHE A 423 -12.53 -2.31 12.38
N ASP A 424 -12.89 -3.52 11.99
CA ASP A 424 -14.04 -3.87 11.17
C ASP A 424 -14.92 -4.86 11.95
N GLU A 425 -16.24 -4.69 11.92
CA GLU A 425 -17.18 -5.52 12.69
C GLU A 425 -17.14 -7.00 12.25
N GLN A 426 -16.84 -7.28 10.99
CA GLN A 426 -16.76 -8.65 10.45
C GLN A 426 -15.34 -9.23 10.53
N SER A 427 -14.33 -8.42 10.27
CA SER A 427 -12.94 -8.86 10.02
C SER A 427 -11.98 -8.62 11.20
N GLY A 428 -12.40 -7.87 12.22
CA GLY A 428 -11.59 -7.59 13.41
C GLY A 428 -10.63 -6.40 13.23
N GLU A 429 -9.48 -6.43 13.90
CA GLU A 429 -8.46 -5.39 13.75
C GLU A 429 -7.84 -5.46 12.34
N MET A 430 -7.79 -4.35 11.64
CA MET A 430 -7.36 -4.19 10.26
C MET A 430 -6.20 -3.20 10.16
N ILE A 431 -5.39 -3.35 9.12
CA ILE A 431 -4.16 -2.58 8.92
C ILE A 431 -4.13 -2.06 7.49
N GLU A 432 -3.58 -0.86 7.28
CA GLU A 432 -3.40 -0.19 5.98
C GLU A 432 -2.11 0.64 6.01
N VAL A 433 -1.50 0.87 4.84
CA VAL A 433 -0.41 1.83 4.70
C VAL A 433 -0.97 3.25 4.80
N ALA A 434 -0.43 4.06 5.70
CA ALA A 434 -0.96 5.40 5.97
C ALA A 434 -0.81 6.37 4.77
N HIS A 435 0.23 6.18 3.95
CA HIS A 435 0.57 7.04 2.81
C HIS A 435 0.96 6.23 1.56
N GLU A 436 0.22 6.39 0.46
CA GLU A 436 0.52 5.69 -0.81
C GLU A 436 1.88 6.06 -1.42
N ALA A 437 2.45 7.20 -1.03
CA ALA A 437 3.78 7.58 -1.48
C ALA A 437 4.87 6.64 -0.98
N MET A 438 4.66 5.98 0.17
CA MET A 438 5.57 4.93 0.63
C MET A 438 5.61 3.78 -0.37
N ILE A 439 4.44 3.33 -0.83
CA ILE A 439 4.32 2.23 -1.80
C ILE A 439 5.10 2.58 -3.06
N ARG A 440 5.01 3.83 -3.54
CA ARG A 440 5.63 4.26 -4.81
C ARG A 440 7.13 4.51 -4.72
N ASN A 441 7.62 5.04 -3.61
CA ASN A 441 9.00 5.51 -3.51
C ASN A 441 9.92 4.56 -2.72
N TRP A 442 9.36 3.56 -2.02
CA TRP A 442 10.17 2.56 -1.32
C TRP A 442 10.69 1.49 -2.28
N GLY A 443 11.94 1.66 -2.72
CA GLY A 443 12.59 0.78 -3.71
C GLY A 443 12.53 -0.70 -3.34
N GLN A 444 12.86 -1.03 -2.09
CA GLN A 444 12.80 -2.39 -1.57
C GLN A 444 11.39 -3.01 -1.65
N LEU A 445 10.35 -2.23 -1.29
CA LEU A 445 8.96 -2.69 -1.41
C LEU A 445 8.55 -2.87 -2.89
N GLN A 446 9.01 -2.00 -3.78
CA GLN A 446 8.79 -2.14 -5.23
C GLN A 446 9.45 -3.41 -5.77
N GLU A 447 10.68 -3.72 -5.36
CA GLU A 447 11.35 -4.98 -5.69
C GLU A 447 10.57 -6.18 -5.19
N TRP A 448 10.11 -6.17 -3.94
CA TRP A 448 9.27 -7.25 -3.41
C TRP A 448 7.96 -7.43 -4.19
N LEU A 449 7.30 -6.32 -4.56
CA LEU A 449 6.07 -6.36 -5.34
C LEU A 449 6.31 -6.92 -6.75
N ASN A 450 7.44 -6.58 -7.37
CA ASN A 450 7.84 -7.10 -8.69
C ASN A 450 8.19 -8.59 -8.62
N GLU A 451 8.95 -9.03 -7.61
CA GLU A 451 9.31 -10.43 -7.38
C GLU A 451 8.09 -11.31 -7.09
N CYS A 452 7.15 -10.81 -6.29
CA CYS A 452 6.01 -11.57 -5.80
C CYS A 452 4.73 -11.37 -6.62
N GLN A 453 4.77 -10.63 -7.72
CA GLN A 453 3.58 -10.23 -8.49
C GLN A 453 2.72 -11.43 -8.92
N GLU A 454 3.35 -12.50 -9.44
CA GLU A 454 2.64 -13.72 -9.83
C GLU A 454 2.09 -14.52 -8.64
N ASN A 455 2.85 -14.58 -7.54
CA ASN A 455 2.47 -15.34 -6.36
C ASN A 455 1.34 -14.66 -5.59
N LEU A 456 1.35 -13.33 -5.48
CA LEU A 456 0.27 -12.54 -4.88
C LEU A 456 -1.02 -12.65 -5.72
N ARG A 457 -0.92 -12.70 -7.05
CA ARG A 457 -2.06 -12.95 -7.94
C ARG A 457 -2.68 -14.33 -7.72
N LYS A 458 -1.84 -15.38 -7.65
CA LYS A 458 -2.30 -16.75 -7.38
C LYS A 458 -2.94 -16.87 -5.99
N LYS A 459 -2.33 -16.25 -4.97
CA LYS A 459 -2.88 -16.17 -3.61
C LYS A 459 -4.31 -15.62 -3.63
N ARG A 460 -4.50 -14.45 -4.24
CA ARG A 460 -5.81 -13.76 -4.28
C ARG A 460 -6.90 -14.59 -4.93
N LYS A 461 -6.61 -15.21 -6.08
CA LYS A 461 -7.59 -16.08 -6.75
C LYS A 461 -8.06 -17.23 -5.87
N ILE A 462 -7.18 -17.77 -5.03
CA ILE A 462 -7.53 -18.86 -4.11
C ILE A 462 -8.32 -18.33 -2.90
N GLU A 463 -7.94 -17.18 -2.36
CA GLU A 463 -8.61 -16.56 -1.20
C GLU A 463 -10.01 -16.06 -1.55
N GLN A 464 -10.19 -15.39 -2.68
CA GLN A 464 -11.51 -14.97 -3.16
C GLN A 464 -12.44 -16.17 -3.40
N ALA A 465 -11.93 -17.24 -4.02
CA ALA A 465 -12.71 -18.48 -4.18
C ALA A 465 -13.05 -19.16 -2.84
N ALA A 466 -12.21 -18.96 -1.81
CA ALA A 466 -12.48 -19.49 -0.47
C ALA A 466 -13.52 -18.66 0.29
N GLU A 467 -13.54 -17.34 0.10
CA GLU A 467 -14.59 -16.44 0.59
C GLU A 467 -15.94 -16.79 -0.06
N GLU A 468 -15.99 -16.90 -1.39
CA GLU A 468 -17.20 -17.35 -2.10
C GLU A 468 -17.69 -18.71 -1.57
N TRP A 469 -16.77 -19.66 -1.36
CA TRP A 469 -17.11 -20.96 -0.78
C TRP A 469 -17.68 -20.87 0.64
N ALA A 470 -17.18 -19.94 1.46
CA ALA A 470 -17.71 -19.69 2.79
C ALA A 470 -19.13 -19.07 2.74
N ASP A 471 -19.34 -18.11 1.85
CA ASP A 471 -20.64 -17.46 1.63
C ASP A 471 -21.71 -18.45 1.16
N PHE A 472 -21.32 -19.44 0.35
CA PHE A 472 -22.19 -20.56 -0.06
C PHE A 472 -22.23 -21.71 0.96
N GLY A 473 -22.00 -21.43 2.24
CA GLY A 473 -22.18 -22.38 3.34
C GLY A 473 -21.22 -23.57 3.31
N LYS A 474 -20.03 -23.40 2.73
CA LYS A 474 -18.99 -24.44 2.59
C LYS A 474 -19.46 -25.69 1.84
N SER A 475 -20.33 -25.51 0.84
CA SER A 475 -20.87 -26.60 0.04
C SER A 475 -19.79 -27.40 -0.70
N LYS A 476 -20.01 -28.71 -0.85
CA LYS A 476 -19.12 -29.62 -1.61
C LYS A 476 -19.17 -29.38 -3.12
N GLU A 477 -20.13 -28.61 -3.62
CA GLU A 477 -20.29 -28.32 -5.05
C GLU A 477 -19.39 -27.16 -5.51
N TYR A 478 -19.11 -26.21 -4.62
CA TYR A 478 -18.34 -24.99 -4.88
C TYR A 478 -16.84 -25.11 -4.56
N VAL A 479 -16.31 -26.34 -4.48
CA VAL A 479 -14.88 -26.59 -4.22
C VAL A 479 -14.04 -26.58 -5.50
N LEU A 480 -12.74 -26.30 -5.39
CA LEU A 480 -11.81 -26.30 -6.53
C LEU A 480 -11.76 -27.67 -7.21
N GLN A 481 -11.73 -27.68 -8.55
CA GLN A 481 -11.62 -28.89 -9.37
C GLN A 481 -10.62 -28.70 -10.51
N GLY A 482 -10.13 -29.80 -11.07
CA GLY A 482 -9.28 -29.79 -12.26
C GLY A 482 -8.00 -28.97 -12.11
N ARG A 483 -7.79 -28.02 -13.02
CA ARG A 483 -6.60 -27.16 -13.10
C ARG A 483 -6.47 -26.25 -11.87
N SER A 484 -7.56 -25.62 -11.43
CA SER A 484 -7.55 -24.70 -10.29
C SER A 484 -7.17 -25.37 -8.95
N LEU A 485 -7.55 -26.64 -8.77
CA LEU A 485 -7.16 -27.43 -7.58
C LEU A 485 -5.66 -27.80 -7.63
N ARG A 486 -5.14 -28.10 -8.83
CA ARG A 486 -3.72 -28.39 -9.03
C ARG A 486 -2.87 -27.15 -8.75
N ASP A 487 -3.27 -26.01 -9.31
CA ASP A 487 -2.58 -24.73 -9.12
C ASP A 487 -2.59 -24.31 -7.63
N ALA A 488 -3.73 -24.46 -6.94
CA ALA A 488 -3.83 -24.17 -5.51
C ALA A 488 -3.00 -25.13 -4.62
N ARG A 489 -2.90 -26.41 -5.01
CA ARG A 489 -2.03 -27.39 -4.34
C ARG A 489 -0.55 -27.08 -4.55
N GLU A 490 -0.15 -26.77 -5.77
CA GLU A 490 1.23 -26.40 -6.09
C GLU A 490 1.62 -25.12 -5.35
N PHE A 491 0.72 -24.13 -5.29
CA PHE A 491 0.89 -22.93 -4.49
C PHE A 491 1.06 -23.24 -3.00
N MET A 492 0.19 -24.08 -2.43
CA MET A 492 0.28 -24.48 -1.01
C MET A 492 1.54 -25.32 -0.70
N GLN A 493 2.07 -26.08 -1.66
CA GLN A 493 3.30 -26.85 -1.51
C GLN A 493 4.56 -25.97 -1.60
N ALA A 494 4.57 -25.00 -2.53
CA ALA A 494 5.65 -24.03 -2.65
C ALA A 494 5.82 -23.14 -1.40
N GLN A 495 4.74 -22.98 -0.61
CA GLN A 495 4.75 -22.20 0.62
C GLN A 495 5.34 -22.87 1.85
N LYS A 496 5.58 -24.20 1.82
CA LYS A 496 6.26 -24.86 2.95
C LYS A 496 7.69 -24.37 3.14
N ASP A 497 8.30 -23.82 2.09
CA ASP A 497 9.68 -23.34 2.09
C ASP A 497 9.78 -21.80 2.17
N TYR A 498 8.69 -21.06 1.91
CA TYR A 498 8.61 -19.59 2.00
C TYR A 498 7.32 -19.14 2.71
N ARG A 499 7.43 -18.69 3.97
CA ARG A 499 6.29 -18.19 4.79
C ARG A 499 5.71 -16.84 4.31
N GLU A 500 6.32 -16.22 3.31
CA GLU A 500 6.11 -14.82 2.92
C GLU A 500 4.80 -14.55 2.16
N THR A 501 4.16 -15.58 1.56
CA THR A 501 2.89 -15.44 0.84
C THR A 501 1.76 -16.29 1.41
N ALA A 502 1.85 -16.74 2.67
CA ALA A 502 0.94 -17.71 3.29
C ALA A 502 -0.55 -17.47 2.97
N LEU A 503 -1.25 -18.53 2.52
CA LEU A 503 -2.72 -18.53 2.38
C LEU A 503 -3.40 -18.31 3.74
N SER A 504 -4.53 -17.60 3.73
CA SER A 504 -5.42 -17.48 4.89
C SER A 504 -5.86 -18.83 5.45
N SER A 505 -6.27 -18.86 6.72
CA SER A 505 -6.79 -20.09 7.36
C SER A 505 -8.00 -20.66 6.60
N LEU A 506 -8.90 -19.78 6.13
CA LEU A 506 -10.06 -20.15 5.33
C LEU A 506 -9.66 -20.75 3.98
N ALA A 507 -8.70 -20.14 3.27
CA ALA A 507 -8.21 -20.66 1.99
C ALA A 507 -7.50 -22.01 2.14
N LYS A 508 -6.74 -22.22 3.24
CA LYS A 508 -6.17 -23.53 3.57
C LYS A 508 -7.25 -24.58 3.80
N GLU A 509 -8.30 -24.24 4.54
CA GLU A 509 -9.44 -25.12 4.78
C GLU A 509 -10.14 -25.49 3.45
N PHE A 510 -10.37 -24.50 2.59
CA PHE A 510 -10.98 -24.65 1.28
C PHE A 510 -10.20 -25.58 0.35
N VAL A 511 -8.87 -25.37 0.24
CA VAL A 511 -7.99 -26.24 -0.56
C VAL A 511 -7.99 -27.67 0.00
N MET A 512 -7.96 -27.83 1.33
CA MET A 512 -8.01 -29.14 1.97
C MET A 512 -9.36 -29.84 1.75
N ALA A 513 -10.48 -29.13 1.80
CA ALA A 513 -11.81 -29.65 1.47
C ALA A 513 -11.88 -30.10 0.00
N SER A 514 -11.32 -29.31 -0.91
CA SER A 514 -11.22 -29.63 -2.34
C SER A 514 -10.41 -30.91 -2.60
N LEU A 515 -9.28 -31.08 -1.90
CA LEU A 515 -8.43 -32.29 -1.97
C LEU A 515 -9.13 -33.54 -1.42
N ARG A 516 -9.94 -33.41 -0.36
CA ARG A 516 -10.72 -34.53 0.19
C ARG A 516 -11.80 -35.01 -0.77
N LYS A 517 -12.48 -34.09 -1.47
CA LYS A 517 -13.48 -34.44 -2.50
C LYS A 517 -12.86 -35.21 -3.66
N GLN A 518 -11.72 -34.74 -4.19
CA GLN A 518 -11.02 -35.42 -5.30
C GLN A 518 -10.65 -36.87 -4.97
N ARG A 519 -10.21 -37.14 -3.73
CA ARG A 519 -9.92 -38.51 -3.27
C ARG A 519 -11.20 -39.37 -3.17
N GLY A 520 -12.30 -38.79 -2.69
CA GLY A 520 -13.60 -39.48 -2.61
C GLY A 520 -14.17 -39.85 -3.97
N ASP A 521 -14.07 -38.97 -4.97
CA ASP A 521 -14.57 -39.23 -6.33
C ASP A 521 -13.71 -40.28 -7.05
N PHE A 522 -12.38 -40.26 -6.84
CA PHE A 522 -11.48 -41.31 -7.33
C PHE A 522 -11.83 -42.68 -6.74
N LEU A 523 -12.11 -42.76 -5.43
CA LEU A 523 -12.50 -44.00 -4.76
C LEU A 523 -13.85 -44.55 -5.24
N LYS A 524 -14.82 -43.68 -5.58
CA LYS A 524 -16.11 -44.09 -6.17
C LYS A 524 -15.95 -44.68 -7.57
N ILE A 525 -15.07 -44.10 -8.39
CA ILE A 525 -14.76 -44.63 -9.73
C ILE A 525 -14.08 -46.00 -9.60
N VAL A 526 -13.08 -46.14 -8.73
CA VAL A 526 -12.41 -47.43 -8.48
C VAL A 526 -13.39 -48.48 -7.93
N GLY A 527 -14.32 -48.10 -7.05
CA GLY A 527 -15.37 -49.00 -6.56
C GLY A 527 -16.35 -49.49 -7.66
N LEU A 528 -16.58 -48.67 -8.70
CA LEU A 528 -17.41 -49.02 -9.86
C LEU A 528 -16.73 -50.00 -10.83
N PHE A 529 -15.39 -50.04 -10.83
CA PHE A 529 -14.60 -51.00 -11.62
C PHE A 529 -14.47 -52.37 -10.96
N ILE A 530 -14.64 -52.45 -9.64
CA ILE A 530 -14.56 -53.72 -8.88
C ILE A 530 -15.84 -54.56 -9.01
N SER A 531 -16.96 -53.97 -9.47
CA SER A 531 -18.27 -54.62 -9.53
C SER A 531 -18.64 -55.29 -10.87
N PHE A 532 -17.79 -55.25 -11.90
CA PHE A 532 -18.03 -55.92 -13.19
C PHE A 532 -16.85 -56.81 -13.62
N PRO A 533 -16.81 -58.11 -13.24
CA PRO A 533 -15.63 -58.95 -13.44
C PRO A 533 -15.45 -59.50 -14.87
N PHE A 534 -16.42 -59.32 -15.79
CA PHE A 534 -16.48 -60.13 -17.01
C PHE A 534 -16.00 -59.47 -18.32
N ILE A 535 -15.61 -58.18 -18.33
CA ILE A 535 -15.17 -57.49 -19.56
C ILE A 535 -13.63 -57.42 -19.67
N GLY A 536 -12.90 -57.58 -18.56
CA GLY A 536 -11.45 -57.38 -18.51
C GLY A 536 -10.60 -58.45 -19.23
N THR A 537 -11.11 -59.67 -19.37
CA THR A 537 -10.31 -60.81 -19.89
C THR A 537 -10.18 -60.83 -21.41
N LEU A 538 -11.13 -60.23 -22.15
CA LEU A 538 -11.10 -60.19 -23.61
C LEU A 538 -10.23 -59.05 -24.15
N ILE A 539 -10.26 -57.88 -23.49
CA ILE A 539 -9.53 -56.69 -23.90
C ILE A 539 -8.02 -56.83 -23.63
N PHE A 540 -7.64 -57.52 -22.55
CA PHE A 540 -6.24 -57.71 -22.16
C PHE A 540 -5.45 -58.57 -23.17
N ASN A 541 -6.08 -59.60 -23.75
CA ASN A 541 -5.42 -60.46 -24.75
C ASN A 541 -5.27 -59.80 -26.13
N ILE A 542 -6.18 -58.91 -26.52
CA ILE A 542 -6.12 -58.17 -27.79
C ILE A 542 -5.01 -57.10 -27.73
N ILE A 543 -4.82 -56.46 -26.56
CA ILE A 543 -3.81 -55.41 -26.39
C ILE A 543 -2.39 -56.01 -26.38
N ILE A 544 -2.18 -57.17 -25.74
CA ILE A 544 -0.86 -57.79 -25.67
C ILE A 544 -0.42 -58.30 -27.05
N THR A 545 -1.33 -58.88 -27.84
CA THR A 545 -1.02 -59.36 -29.18
C THR A 545 -0.76 -58.22 -30.17
N ALA A 546 -1.51 -57.11 -30.08
CA ALA A 546 -1.26 -55.91 -30.87
C ALA A 546 0.07 -55.22 -30.50
N HIS A 547 0.46 -55.24 -29.22
CA HIS A 547 1.71 -54.63 -28.74
C HIS A 547 2.96 -55.36 -29.24
N TRP A 548 2.95 -56.70 -29.24
CA TRP A 548 4.06 -57.50 -29.74
C TRP A 548 4.27 -57.40 -31.26
N GLN A 549 3.18 -57.22 -32.02
CA GLN A 549 3.24 -57.11 -33.48
C GLN A 549 3.65 -55.71 -33.96
N PHE A 550 3.44 -54.67 -33.14
CA PHE A 550 3.93 -53.31 -33.36
C PHE A 550 5.44 -53.19 -33.11
N LEU A 551 5.96 -53.83 -32.05
CA LEU A 551 7.39 -53.83 -31.72
C LEU A 551 8.24 -54.56 -32.78
N TYR A 552 7.70 -55.59 -33.42
CA TYR A 552 8.44 -56.37 -34.44
C TYR A 552 8.48 -55.68 -35.82
N ARG A 553 7.54 -54.77 -36.13
CA ARG A 553 7.52 -53.98 -37.39
C ARG A 553 8.21 -52.62 -37.29
N ALA A 554 8.59 -52.17 -36.09
CA ALA A 554 9.27 -50.90 -35.86
C ALA A 554 10.80 -50.95 -36.02
N GLY A 555 11.38 -52.15 -36.18
CA GLY A 555 12.83 -52.37 -36.25
C GLY A 555 13.45 -52.24 -37.65
N GLU A 556 12.65 -52.25 -38.71
CA GLU A 556 13.13 -52.11 -40.10
C GLU A 556 12.26 -51.11 -40.86
N ILE A 557 12.54 -49.82 -40.68
CA ILE A 557 12.39 -48.76 -41.69
C ILE A 557 13.16 -47.52 -41.14
N LEU A 558 14.37 -47.36 -41.69
CA LEU A 558 14.97 -46.10 -42.17
C LEU A 558 15.19 -44.96 -41.16
N ASN A 559 16.43 -44.69 -40.71
CA ASN A 559 17.52 -44.04 -41.46
C ASN A 559 17.29 -42.52 -41.65
N LYS A 560 18.07 -41.72 -40.89
CA LYS A 560 18.32 -40.27 -41.04
C LYS A 560 17.08 -39.34 -41.06
N GLN A 561 16.43 -39.09 -39.91
CA GLN A 561 15.82 -37.78 -39.57
C GLN A 561 15.07 -37.66 -38.23
N ASP A 562 14.84 -38.74 -37.47
CA ASP A 562 13.83 -38.64 -36.39
C ASP A 562 14.35 -38.26 -35.01
N CYS A 563 13.80 -37.16 -34.50
CA CYS A 563 13.80 -36.72 -33.11
C CYS A 563 13.42 -37.85 -32.16
N ASN A 564 14.40 -38.40 -31.45
CA ASN A 564 14.16 -39.37 -30.38
C ASN A 564 14.37 -38.69 -29.02
N PRO A 565 13.31 -38.41 -28.24
CA PRO A 565 13.42 -37.77 -26.94
C PRO A 565 14.24 -38.63 -25.96
N ASN A 566 15.03 -38.01 -25.10
CA ASN A 566 15.84 -38.73 -24.12
C ASN A 566 14.99 -39.12 -22.89
N TYR A 567 14.79 -40.42 -22.65
CA TYR A 567 14.01 -40.94 -21.52
C TYR A 567 14.48 -40.47 -20.12
N GLU A 568 15.70 -39.93 -19.97
CA GLU A 568 16.21 -39.37 -18.70
C GLU A 568 15.63 -37.99 -18.33
N LEU A 569 14.92 -37.31 -19.23
CA LEU A 569 14.55 -35.89 -19.08
C LEU A 569 13.57 -35.62 -17.91
N GLN A 570 12.63 -36.52 -17.66
CA GLN A 570 11.62 -36.31 -16.61
C GLN A 570 12.24 -36.29 -15.21
N PHE A 571 13.29 -37.09 -14.99
CA PHE A 571 14.02 -37.10 -13.73
C PHE A 571 14.90 -35.84 -13.60
N LEU A 572 15.52 -35.40 -14.69
CA LEU A 572 16.34 -34.18 -14.74
C LEU A 572 15.50 -32.92 -14.46
N LEU A 573 14.33 -32.77 -15.09
CA LEU A 573 13.41 -31.64 -14.86
C LEU A 573 12.95 -31.55 -13.39
N ARG A 574 12.71 -32.69 -12.74
CA ARG A 574 12.36 -32.75 -11.32
C ARG A 574 13.55 -32.44 -10.40
N TYR A 575 14.77 -32.82 -10.81
CA TYR A 575 16.01 -32.57 -10.07
C TYR A 575 16.50 -31.11 -10.20
N MET A 576 16.25 -30.47 -11.34
CA MET A 576 16.57 -29.05 -11.56
C MET A 576 15.86 -28.11 -10.59
N ARG A 577 14.61 -28.42 -10.24
CA ARG A 577 13.84 -27.69 -9.22
C ARG A 577 14.44 -27.76 -7.81
N LEU A 578 15.30 -28.74 -7.55
CA LEU A 578 15.86 -29.06 -6.22
C LEU A 578 17.32 -28.63 -6.04
N VAL A 579 18.09 -28.49 -7.12
CA VAL A 579 19.57 -28.39 -7.01
C VAL A 579 20.16 -27.15 -7.72
N GLY A 580 19.35 -26.33 -8.39
CA GLY A 580 19.84 -25.09 -9.03
C GLY A 580 20.92 -25.35 -10.09
N LYS A 581 20.91 -26.53 -10.71
CA LYS A 581 21.84 -26.84 -11.81
C LYS A 581 21.38 -26.14 -13.07
N ASN A 582 21.97 -24.99 -13.32
CA ASN A 582 21.75 -24.17 -14.51
C ASN A 582 22.52 -24.68 -15.75
N ASN A 583 22.99 -25.94 -15.79
CA ASN A 583 23.73 -26.46 -16.95
C ASN A 583 22.97 -27.61 -17.63
N LEU A 584 22.33 -27.25 -18.74
CA LEU A 584 21.56 -28.09 -19.64
C LEU A 584 22.20 -28.14 -21.04
N GLN A 585 23.49 -27.84 -21.15
CA GLN A 585 24.20 -27.81 -22.42
C GLN A 585 24.14 -29.18 -23.12
N ARG A 586 23.97 -29.19 -24.46
CA ARG A 586 23.93 -30.41 -25.31
C ARG A 586 22.84 -31.42 -24.96
N ARG A 587 21.75 -30.98 -24.32
CA ARG A 587 20.62 -31.85 -23.98
C ARG A 587 19.60 -31.91 -25.12
N ASN A 588 18.89 -33.04 -25.22
CA ASN A 588 17.86 -33.23 -26.23
C ASN A 588 16.46 -33.17 -25.59
N PHE A 589 15.77 -32.07 -25.87
CA PHE A 589 14.39 -31.75 -25.52
C PHE A 589 13.46 -31.76 -26.76
N CYS A 590 13.85 -32.43 -27.85
CA CYS A 590 13.03 -32.38 -29.07
C CYS A 590 11.62 -32.92 -28.82
N GLY A 591 10.60 -32.15 -29.21
CA GLY A 591 9.19 -32.51 -29.09
C GLY A 591 8.62 -32.45 -27.66
N GLU A 592 9.41 -32.02 -26.68
CA GLU A 592 9.00 -32.02 -25.28
C GLU A 592 7.97 -30.93 -24.96
N ILE A 593 7.10 -31.20 -23.99
CA ILE A 593 6.12 -30.24 -23.48
C ILE A 593 6.71 -29.51 -22.27
N LEU A 594 7.18 -28.30 -22.51
CA LEU A 594 7.91 -27.44 -21.58
C LEU A 594 7.22 -26.06 -21.42
N THR A 595 5.92 -26.00 -21.68
CA THR A 595 5.10 -24.79 -21.54
C THR A 595 5.17 -24.26 -20.10
N GLY A 596 5.51 -22.99 -19.94
CA GLY A 596 5.67 -22.35 -18.62
C GLY A 596 6.89 -22.82 -17.81
N ALA A 597 7.82 -23.57 -18.43
CA ALA A 597 9.04 -23.99 -17.76
C ALA A 597 9.95 -22.80 -17.43
N ASP A 598 10.65 -22.88 -16.30
CA ASP A 598 11.60 -21.87 -15.84
C ASP A 598 13.04 -22.32 -16.18
N PHE A 599 13.65 -21.60 -17.11
CA PHE A 599 15.02 -21.73 -17.61
C PHE A 599 15.83 -20.46 -17.36
N ARG A 600 15.45 -19.63 -16.37
CA ARG A 600 16.19 -18.41 -16.04
C ARG A 600 17.65 -18.70 -15.75
N ASP A 601 18.53 -17.92 -16.37
CA ASP A 601 19.99 -18.04 -16.27
C ASP A 601 20.54 -19.45 -16.58
N ALA A 602 19.74 -20.31 -17.22
CA ALA A 602 20.14 -21.65 -17.58
C ALA A 602 21.00 -21.65 -18.84
N ASN A 603 22.00 -22.52 -18.88
CA ASN A 603 22.82 -22.79 -20.03
C ASN A 603 22.26 -23.97 -20.82
N LEU A 604 21.59 -23.68 -21.94
CA LEU A 604 21.07 -24.62 -22.92
C LEU A 604 21.88 -24.59 -24.23
N SER A 605 23.13 -24.11 -24.19
CA SER A 605 23.95 -24.02 -25.41
C SER A 605 24.11 -25.40 -26.06
N ASP A 606 24.17 -25.46 -27.39
CA ASP A 606 24.23 -26.69 -28.19
C ASP A 606 23.05 -27.69 -27.98
N SER A 607 21.99 -27.31 -27.26
CA SER A 607 20.87 -28.22 -26.98
C SER A 607 19.89 -28.31 -28.15
N ASN A 608 19.21 -29.45 -28.25
CA ASN A 608 18.16 -29.70 -29.25
C ASN A 608 16.79 -29.48 -28.61
N LEU A 609 16.10 -28.41 -28.97
CA LEU A 609 14.72 -28.08 -28.61
C LEU A 609 13.80 -28.04 -29.85
N GLN A 610 14.16 -28.76 -30.92
CA GLN A 610 13.33 -28.82 -32.12
C GLN A 610 11.91 -29.27 -31.75
N LYS A 611 10.88 -28.67 -32.37
CA LYS A 611 9.47 -29.06 -32.16
C LYS A 611 8.97 -28.99 -30.69
N ALA A 612 9.76 -28.45 -29.75
CA ALA A 612 9.37 -28.37 -28.35
C ALA A 612 8.21 -27.37 -28.16
N SER A 613 7.32 -27.66 -27.22
CA SER A 613 6.27 -26.73 -26.78
C SER A 613 6.80 -25.90 -25.61
N LEU A 614 7.09 -24.63 -25.86
CA LEU A 614 7.80 -23.69 -24.98
C LEU A 614 6.98 -22.41 -24.72
N GLY A 615 5.66 -22.47 -24.93
CA GLY A 615 4.80 -21.31 -24.73
C GLY A 615 4.87 -20.81 -23.28
N ASN A 616 4.92 -19.50 -23.08
CA ASN A 616 5.07 -18.87 -21.76
C ASN A 616 6.29 -19.35 -20.94
N ALA A 617 7.27 -20.04 -21.54
CA ALA A 617 8.48 -20.45 -20.83
C ALA A 617 9.37 -19.23 -20.53
N ASN A 618 10.09 -19.28 -19.41
CA ASN A 618 10.97 -18.19 -18.96
C ASN A 618 12.44 -18.55 -19.22
N PHE A 619 13.04 -17.89 -20.21
CA PHE A 619 14.45 -17.97 -20.61
C PHE A 619 15.21 -16.68 -20.27
N GLN A 620 14.72 -15.84 -19.35
CA GLN A 620 15.40 -14.58 -19.03
C GLN A 620 16.85 -14.85 -18.58
N GLY A 621 17.81 -14.19 -19.22
CA GLY A 621 19.25 -14.37 -18.94
C GLY A 621 19.83 -15.72 -19.39
N ALA A 622 19.06 -16.60 -20.05
CA ALA A 622 19.53 -17.92 -20.45
C ALA A 622 20.59 -17.88 -21.56
N TYR A 623 21.50 -18.86 -21.55
CA TYR A 623 22.50 -19.07 -22.60
C TYR A 623 21.97 -20.14 -23.57
N LEU A 624 21.67 -19.73 -24.80
CA LEU A 624 21.06 -20.51 -25.87
C LEU A 624 21.95 -20.48 -27.13
N ILE A 625 23.27 -20.49 -26.92
CA ILE A 625 24.26 -20.37 -28.00
C ILE A 625 24.22 -21.64 -28.85
N GLU A 626 24.06 -21.50 -30.17
CA GLU A 626 23.97 -22.61 -31.13
C GLU A 626 22.85 -23.63 -30.83
N THR A 627 21.87 -23.25 -30.00
CA THR A 627 20.73 -24.09 -29.65
C THR A 627 19.80 -24.28 -30.85
N ASP A 628 19.29 -25.51 -31.02
CA ASP A 628 18.39 -25.86 -32.11
C ASP A 628 16.91 -25.76 -31.68
N LEU A 629 16.24 -24.69 -32.08
CA LEU A 629 14.84 -24.37 -31.78
C LEU A 629 13.94 -24.49 -33.02
N GLN A 630 14.38 -25.21 -34.07
CA GLN A 630 13.60 -25.31 -35.31
C GLN A 630 12.20 -25.89 -35.07
N ASN A 631 11.20 -25.28 -35.69
CA ASN A 631 9.79 -25.69 -35.59
C ASN A 631 9.22 -25.72 -34.16
N SER A 632 9.85 -25.04 -33.19
CA SER A 632 9.38 -24.99 -31.80
C SER A 632 8.29 -23.93 -31.58
N PHE A 633 7.53 -24.05 -30.50
CA PHE A 633 6.42 -23.16 -30.15
C PHE A 633 6.76 -22.33 -28.91
N LEU A 634 7.28 -21.12 -29.08
CA LEU A 634 7.64 -20.18 -28.01
C LEU A 634 6.67 -19.00 -27.90
N VAL A 635 5.38 -19.24 -28.10
CA VAL A 635 4.34 -18.19 -28.00
C VAL A 635 4.38 -17.55 -26.61
N GLU A 636 4.50 -16.23 -26.55
CA GLU A 636 4.59 -15.44 -25.31
C GLU A 636 5.74 -15.86 -24.36
N ALA A 637 6.78 -16.51 -24.88
CA ALA A 637 7.95 -16.85 -24.07
C ALA A 637 8.75 -15.60 -23.68
N ASN A 638 9.32 -15.59 -22.47
CA ASN A 638 10.21 -14.53 -21.99
C ASN A 638 11.66 -14.91 -22.29
N LEU A 639 12.27 -14.31 -23.29
CA LEU A 639 13.68 -14.45 -23.70
C LEU A 639 14.46 -13.15 -23.42
N ARG A 640 14.00 -12.31 -22.50
CA ARG A 640 14.64 -11.02 -22.20
C ARG A 640 16.08 -11.22 -21.73
N ALA A 641 17.00 -10.41 -22.26
CA ALA A 641 18.42 -10.45 -21.89
C ALA A 641 19.10 -11.83 -22.04
N SER A 642 18.53 -12.73 -22.85
CA SER A 642 19.12 -14.04 -23.14
C SER A 642 20.16 -13.97 -24.26
N ILE A 643 21.01 -14.99 -24.37
CA ILE A 643 22.10 -15.07 -25.35
C ILE A 643 21.81 -16.19 -26.35
N LEU A 644 21.27 -15.84 -27.52
CA LEU A 644 20.88 -16.74 -28.62
C LEU A 644 21.85 -16.68 -29.81
N LYS A 645 23.15 -16.41 -29.56
CA LYS A 645 24.14 -16.34 -30.64
C LYS A 645 24.11 -17.60 -31.51
N LYS A 646 23.92 -17.42 -32.82
CA LYS A 646 23.84 -18.52 -33.81
C LYS A 646 22.77 -19.59 -33.52
N ALA A 647 21.75 -19.26 -32.72
CA ALA A 647 20.63 -20.18 -32.47
C ALA A 647 19.83 -20.42 -33.76
N LYS A 648 19.26 -21.62 -33.90
CA LYS A 648 18.49 -22.05 -35.08
C LYS A 648 17.00 -21.98 -34.78
N LEU A 649 16.30 -20.96 -35.27
CA LEU A 649 14.89 -20.66 -34.97
C LEU A 649 13.98 -20.80 -36.21
N GLN A 650 14.44 -21.50 -37.24
CA GLN A 650 13.73 -21.60 -38.51
C GLN A 650 12.34 -22.22 -38.30
N ASN A 651 11.33 -21.59 -38.88
CA ASN A 651 9.92 -21.96 -38.74
C ASN A 651 9.39 -22.00 -37.29
N ALA A 652 10.11 -21.46 -36.30
CA ALA A 652 9.61 -21.38 -34.93
C ALA A 652 8.46 -20.36 -34.80
N ASN A 653 7.61 -20.54 -33.79
CA ASN A 653 6.53 -19.62 -33.48
C ASN A 653 6.84 -18.82 -32.22
N LEU A 654 7.22 -17.55 -32.39
CA LEU A 654 7.53 -16.58 -31.34
C LEU A 654 6.48 -15.45 -31.25
N LEU A 655 5.21 -15.75 -31.57
CA LEU A 655 4.11 -14.80 -31.44
C LEU A 655 4.10 -14.20 -30.02
N GLY A 656 4.21 -12.87 -29.92
CA GLY A 656 4.18 -12.14 -28.65
C GLY A 656 5.35 -12.39 -27.70
N ALA A 657 6.42 -13.08 -28.13
CA ALA A 657 7.56 -13.36 -27.27
C ALA A 657 8.36 -12.09 -26.93
N ASP A 658 8.91 -12.00 -25.71
CA ASP A 658 9.79 -10.91 -25.30
C ASP A 658 11.26 -11.29 -25.47
N LEU A 659 11.91 -10.77 -26.51
CA LEU A 659 13.34 -10.90 -26.77
C LEU A 659 14.10 -9.58 -26.49
N SER A 660 13.54 -8.68 -25.68
CA SER A 660 14.17 -7.38 -25.44
C SER A 660 15.55 -7.50 -24.78
N ASN A 661 16.49 -6.68 -25.21
CA ASN A 661 17.88 -6.67 -24.77
C ASN A 661 18.62 -8.02 -24.92
N SER A 662 18.14 -8.93 -25.77
CA SER A 662 18.80 -10.21 -26.04
C SER A 662 19.94 -10.08 -27.05
N ILE A 663 20.89 -11.02 -27.00
CA ILE A 663 22.01 -11.12 -27.94
C ILE A 663 21.70 -12.20 -28.97
N LEU A 664 21.37 -11.80 -30.19
CA LEU A 664 20.86 -12.62 -31.29
C LEU A 664 21.84 -12.68 -32.48
N GLU A 665 23.11 -12.34 -32.25
CA GLU A 665 24.16 -12.29 -33.26
C GLU A 665 24.21 -13.60 -34.08
N GLY A 666 24.02 -13.50 -35.40
CA GLY A 666 24.05 -14.62 -36.34
C GLY A 666 22.93 -15.66 -36.17
N ALA A 667 21.89 -15.39 -35.38
CA ALA A 667 20.77 -16.31 -35.21
C ALA A 667 19.95 -16.46 -36.52
N ASP A 668 19.39 -17.65 -36.74
CA ASP A 668 18.63 -17.96 -37.96
C ASP A 668 17.13 -18.04 -37.68
N PHE A 669 16.44 -16.96 -38.04
CA PHE A 669 14.99 -16.73 -37.90
C PHE A 669 14.24 -16.94 -39.23
N GLN A 670 14.77 -17.74 -40.16
CA GLN A 670 14.12 -17.94 -41.44
C GLN A 670 12.69 -18.47 -41.28
N ASN A 671 11.72 -17.80 -41.90
CA ASN A 671 10.28 -18.13 -41.83
C ASN A 671 9.68 -18.18 -40.41
N THR A 672 10.33 -17.58 -39.41
CA THR A 672 9.81 -17.54 -38.03
C THR A 672 8.59 -16.61 -37.94
N ASN A 673 7.61 -16.97 -37.10
CA ASN A 673 6.54 -16.05 -36.72
C ASN A 673 6.95 -15.18 -35.54
N LEU A 674 7.29 -13.91 -35.78
CA LEU A 674 7.67 -12.91 -34.77
C LEU A 674 6.58 -11.83 -34.58
N ASN A 675 5.35 -12.12 -35.00
CA ASN A 675 4.24 -11.20 -34.88
C ASN A 675 4.08 -10.73 -33.43
N GLN A 676 3.96 -9.41 -33.21
CA GLN A 676 3.88 -8.78 -31.88
C GLN A 676 5.03 -9.09 -30.91
N ALA A 677 6.13 -9.69 -31.37
CA ALA A 677 7.29 -9.93 -30.51
C ALA A 677 8.00 -8.62 -30.14
N ASN A 678 8.65 -8.58 -28.99
CA ASN A 678 9.46 -7.44 -28.56
C ASN A 678 10.95 -7.73 -28.78
N LEU A 679 11.58 -7.05 -29.73
CA LEU A 679 13.02 -7.13 -30.02
C LEU A 679 13.74 -5.83 -29.63
N SER A 680 13.14 -5.00 -28.77
CA SER A 680 13.70 -3.70 -28.43
C SER A 680 15.06 -3.84 -27.71
N GLY A 681 16.06 -3.07 -28.13
CA GLY A 681 17.42 -3.11 -27.57
C GLY A 681 18.20 -4.39 -27.86
N SER A 682 17.69 -5.29 -28.72
CA SER A 682 18.38 -6.55 -29.03
C SER A 682 19.49 -6.38 -30.07
N ASP A 683 20.50 -7.25 -30.01
CA ASP A 683 21.58 -7.31 -30.99
C ASP A 683 21.32 -8.40 -32.04
N LEU A 684 20.79 -8.01 -33.19
CA LEU A 684 20.46 -8.89 -34.33
C LEU A 684 21.56 -8.90 -35.40
N SER A 685 22.78 -8.50 -35.05
CA SER A 685 23.87 -8.39 -36.01
C SER A 685 24.13 -9.72 -36.75
N GLY A 686 24.13 -9.67 -38.09
CA GLY A 686 24.30 -10.85 -38.96
C GLY A 686 23.16 -11.89 -38.90
N ALA A 687 22.05 -11.62 -38.19
CA ALA A 687 20.93 -12.55 -38.11
C ALA A 687 20.20 -12.72 -39.45
N ASN A 688 19.65 -13.91 -39.69
CA ASN A 688 18.85 -14.22 -40.89
C ASN A 688 17.35 -14.18 -40.57
N LEU A 689 16.64 -13.12 -40.91
CA LEU A 689 15.19 -12.98 -40.75
C LEU A 689 14.44 -13.21 -42.07
N SER A 690 15.06 -13.82 -43.07
CA SER A 690 14.45 -13.98 -44.39
C SER A 690 13.10 -14.72 -44.29
N GLY A 691 12.03 -14.12 -44.82
CA GLY A 691 10.69 -14.72 -44.79
C GLY A 691 9.94 -14.64 -43.45
N ALA A 692 10.55 -14.08 -42.40
CA ALA A 692 9.92 -13.96 -41.08
C ALA A 692 8.70 -13.01 -41.09
N ASN A 693 7.73 -13.27 -40.22
CA ASN A 693 6.58 -12.38 -40.00
C ASN A 693 6.88 -11.39 -38.87
N LEU A 694 7.08 -10.13 -39.22
CA LEU A 694 7.43 -9.02 -38.30
C LEU A 694 6.27 -8.05 -38.05
N SER A 695 5.03 -8.47 -38.35
CA SER A 695 3.85 -7.63 -38.14
C SER A 695 3.70 -7.24 -36.67
N GLY A 696 3.78 -5.94 -36.35
CA GLY A 696 3.64 -5.43 -34.98
C GLY A 696 4.84 -5.69 -34.06
N THR A 697 5.95 -6.18 -34.59
CA THR A 697 7.18 -6.41 -33.81
C THR A 697 7.81 -5.09 -33.36
N ALA A 698 8.21 -4.99 -32.09
CA ALA A 698 8.93 -3.81 -31.59
C ALA A 698 10.43 -3.93 -31.89
N LEU A 699 11.00 -3.01 -32.67
CA LEU A 699 12.42 -2.98 -33.06
C LEU A 699 13.15 -1.75 -32.51
N LYS A 700 12.58 -1.09 -31.50
CA LYS A 700 13.15 0.13 -30.94
C LYS A 700 14.55 -0.15 -30.38
N ASP A 701 15.53 0.65 -30.79
CA ASP A 701 16.92 0.55 -30.36
C ASP A 701 17.60 -0.80 -30.69
N ALA A 702 17.06 -1.59 -31.62
CA ALA A 702 17.68 -2.84 -32.04
C ALA A 702 18.87 -2.61 -33.01
N ASN A 703 19.94 -3.40 -32.88
CA ASN A 703 21.06 -3.41 -33.83
C ASN A 703 20.77 -4.41 -34.96
N LEU A 704 20.57 -3.91 -36.19
CA LEU A 704 20.27 -4.70 -37.38
C LEU A 704 21.45 -4.74 -38.38
N THR A 705 22.68 -4.58 -37.89
CA THR A 705 23.88 -4.60 -38.75
C THR A 705 24.01 -5.94 -39.47
N ASP A 706 24.23 -5.95 -40.79
CA ASP A 706 24.37 -7.17 -41.61
C ASP A 706 23.16 -8.13 -41.57
N THR A 707 22.02 -7.72 -41.00
CA THR A 707 20.83 -8.56 -40.86
C THR A 707 20.15 -8.80 -42.21
N ASP A 708 19.71 -10.02 -42.49
CA ASP A 708 18.95 -10.37 -43.70
C ASP A 708 17.44 -10.24 -43.46
N LEU A 709 16.83 -9.17 -43.96
CA LEU A 709 15.39 -8.90 -43.82
C LEU A 709 14.62 -9.16 -45.13
N ARG A 710 15.25 -9.79 -46.13
CA ARG A 710 14.59 -10.04 -47.42
C ARG A 710 13.36 -10.92 -47.25
N TYR A 711 12.32 -10.67 -48.05
CA TYR A 711 11.07 -11.45 -48.02
C TYR A 711 10.31 -11.43 -46.68
N THR A 712 10.68 -10.58 -45.71
CA THR A 712 9.92 -10.42 -44.47
C THR A 712 8.50 -9.90 -44.73
N LYS A 713 7.56 -10.31 -43.87
CA LYS A 713 6.15 -9.94 -43.94
C LYS A 713 5.82 -8.94 -42.82
N GLY A 714 5.01 -7.93 -43.13
CA GLY A 714 4.50 -6.98 -42.13
C GLY A 714 5.50 -6.00 -41.54
N LEU A 715 6.73 -5.96 -42.05
CA LEU A 715 7.73 -4.98 -41.67
C LEU A 715 7.36 -3.59 -42.23
N THR A 716 7.29 -2.58 -41.38
CA THR A 716 6.95 -1.20 -41.75
C THR A 716 8.16 -0.27 -41.69
N LYS A 717 7.99 0.91 -42.27
CA LYS A 717 9.01 1.97 -42.32
C LYS A 717 9.26 2.51 -40.90
N GLU A 718 8.20 2.67 -40.14
CA GLU A 718 8.21 3.16 -38.77
C GLU A 718 9.02 2.21 -37.88
N GLN A 719 8.81 0.90 -38.01
CA GLN A 719 9.58 -0.11 -37.27
C GLN A 719 11.10 0.00 -37.53
N LEU A 720 11.50 0.21 -38.80
CA LEU A 720 12.91 0.42 -39.16
C LEU A 720 13.46 1.76 -38.65
N SER A 721 12.63 2.81 -38.64
CA SER A 721 13.07 4.14 -38.18
C SER A 721 13.53 4.14 -36.71
N TYR A 722 12.93 3.28 -35.89
CA TYR A 722 13.24 3.13 -34.47
C TYR A 722 14.44 2.22 -34.17
N ALA A 723 14.97 1.48 -35.14
CA ALA A 723 16.17 0.66 -34.92
C ALA A 723 17.40 1.53 -34.61
N MET A 724 18.34 1.01 -33.81
CA MET A 724 19.55 1.73 -33.42
C MET A 724 20.54 1.84 -34.59
N VAL A 725 20.78 0.73 -35.29
CA VAL A 725 21.77 0.62 -36.39
C VAL A 725 21.21 -0.24 -37.51
N LEU A 726 21.33 0.19 -38.77
CA LEU A 726 20.90 -0.53 -39.97
C LEU A 726 22.03 -0.84 -40.96
N CYS A 727 23.29 -0.69 -40.55
CA CYS A 727 24.42 -0.80 -41.46
C CYS A 727 24.46 -2.15 -42.21
N ARG A 728 24.57 -2.12 -43.54
CA ARG A 728 24.61 -3.31 -44.43
C ARG A 728 23.41 -4.28 -44.29
N ALA A 729 22.31 -3.86 -43.68
CA ALA A 729 21.09 -4.67 -43.60
C ALA A 729 20.50 -4.93 -45.00
N LYS A 730 20.11 -6.18 -45.30
CA LYS A 730 19.47 -6.55 -46.57
C LYS A 730 17.97 -6.38 -46.46
N LEU A 731 17.46 -5.22 -46.88
CA LEU A 731 16.04 -4.88 -46.77
C LEU A 731 15.14 -5.64 -47.76
N PRO A 732 13.83 -5.80 -47.46
CA PRO A 732 12.88 -6.40 -48.38
C PRO A 732 12.40 -5.42 -49.47
N ASN A 733 12.10 -5.94 -50.66
CA ASN A 733 11.69 -5.13 -51.82
C ASN A 733 10.34 -4.40 -51.64
N ASN A 734 9.51 -4.81 -50.67
CA ASN A 734 8.17 -4.26 -50.43
C ASN A 734 8.17 -3.03 -49.50
N VAL A 735 9.29 -2.73 -48.83
CA VAL A 735 9.41 -1.52 -48.00
C VAL A 735 9.89 -0.39 -48.92
N VAL A 736 9.06 0.64 -49.09
CA VAL A 736 9.43 1.84 -49.84
C VAL A 736 10.55 2.56 -49.08
N ILE A 737 11.79 2.37 -49.54
CA ILE A 737 12.98 3.04 -49.01
C ILE A 737 12.90 4.51 -49.44
N ASN A 738 12.58 5.40 -48.50
CA ASN A 738 12.67 6.85 -48.72
C ASN A 738 14.12 7.33 -48.50
N SER A 739 14.40 8.58 -48.85
CA SER A 739 15.72 9.20 -48.66
C SER A 739 16.22 9.08 -47.22
N PHE A 740 15.33 9.19 -46.22
CA PHE A 740 15.65 9.09 -44.80
C PHE A 740 16.23 7.73 -44.39
N ILE A 741 15.61 6.61 -44.80
CA ILE A 741 16.13 5.27 -44.44
C ILE A 741 17.47 5.02 -45.15
N LYS A 742 17.62 5.48 -46.39
CA LYS A 742 18.87 5.33 -47.14
C LYS A 742 20.00 6.12 -46.48
N GLU A 743 19.75 7.38 -46.12
CA GLU A 743 20.72 8.23 -45.41
C GLU A 743 21.09 7.66 -44.04
N LYS A 744 20.12 7.06 -43.33
CA LYS A 744 20.39 6.36 -42.07
C LYS A 744 21.33 5.16 -42.25
N ILE A 745 21.09 4.31 -43.26
CA ILE A 745 21.98 3.17 -43.56
C ILE A 745 23.39 3.66 -43.89
N ASP A 746 23.51 4.68 -44.74
CA ASP A 746 24.80 5.23 -45.15
C ASP A 746 25.55 5.82 -43.95
N LYS A 747 24.85 6.58 -43.09
CA LYS A 747 25.42 7.16 -41.85
C LYS A 747 25.87 6.09 -40.86
N ASP A 748 25.02 5.08 -40.64
CA ASP A 748 25.28 3.98 -39.72
C ASP A 748 26.49 3.14 -40.14
N CYS A 749 26.87 3.13 -41.42
CA CYS A 749 28.05 2.42 -41.92
C CYS A 749 29.35 3.23 -41.95
N THR A 750 29.27 4.53 -41.69
CA THR A 750 30.45 5.43 -41.68
C THR A 750 31.04 5.67 -40.29
N ASN A 751 30.31 5.27 -39.23
CA ASN A 751 30.76 5.25 -37.84
C ASN A 751 30.96 3.81 -37.38
#